data_AF-A0A1G2QQ46-F1
#
_entry.id   AF-A0A1G2QQ46-F1
#
_cell.length_a   1.000
_cell.length_b   1.000
_cell.length_c   1.000
_cell.angle_alpha   90.00
_cell.angle_beta   90.00
_cell.angle_gamma   90.00
#
_symmetry.space_group_name_H-M   'P 1'
#
loop_
_entity.id
_entity.type
_entity.pdbx_description
1 polymer ?
#
loop_
_entity_poly.entity_id
_entity_poly.type
_entity_poly.pdbx_seq_one_letter_code
_entity_poly.pdbx_strand_id
1 'polypeptide(L)'
;MPNIIVQPLQAPFLKLAPSAEAYALHKAALEWDLLDPIVLEGEADFKSKPKWVDLVTPYKHQVQNLITFCRRLPVTLLADDVGLGKTISAGLILSELIYRSRVSKVLIVCPKLLMPQWQEELKTKFGIDSELEVGSKLVTAANKLQKAEKGALITTYHSVRRYMDQLEAAGFHMLILDEAHKLRNLYGGNSSPEWATRIRQSLAARTFKYVLMLTATPIQNRLWDLYSLIDLLSVARGHPNPFGSEDSFARNYIADSHTSARQLKTHRKTEFRSIVYNYMSRVRRGDAQLTFPERIVRSHKVLPTESELKLFKLIAAPIQQLNGLAQVSIAKALVSSPQALASQLNNMAAKGTFPQDVADKVSVVVREMGITAKLSGLDSLLAQLRAERPRDWRLVIFTELRETQNAIGEYLDRLQVPCAFINGDSSIRNQDAIARFKTDPPRVNVIISTAAGAEGVNLQVANVLLNYDLPWNPMVVEQRVGRIQRLGSNHQNVIIFNAILQGTFEEKIVGRLMEKLQLASHAIGDIESLLEAAGLEEGEKESKFEDMLRRLVLASLAGKDVEKETELKAASIAQAKEELKREEKNINSLLGSMDSNQAQGPRAPKFSSQEKSMSAKDFVFNAFKQAGVVYREENPGVYVMSQLFRQNRFVFDEKGAAGLIHPPTIYTPGRPEFENLVSKHAKENECFVQGINAEIRVEARAACGGWVASFGGRFETARDTAVSNKFSGEAVLRVRVSMAHDSYEKLMELSCPVVDGVAQAAARELVNIAPQSLGIDLPALASEAAKDPDIVEFCRFYMERLSEELRSAAGDERRIKKLTEDFTPRLQPDLAGLKGSVKQVIQFETQFRLGDSPLYNCDMSIDNETGAVLSAPPLEVYGEGGARAPSTCFQACAVSGKRALRHLLIKSEDTAKYALPEHIVQCALTGKRVLSTEVATSDLSGRAVLISAMKISPINHKRGEPSYFGVCSFTGSDVLNTELEVSQVSGKSFRNDEAAVSAISLTRGHRNEFIRCQHTGKWLLPDEAERCDITGELVAPGILRQCEVTNKQVVPQLVGECAITHKRALLELLVTGSVSKVPMLKTKAVMSCLGNYCLPKEALSCAWSGRIYHPEDMGQCALTGLPVLRSYLFGQNPSLKALIDLLSKPSSELKVAIDTAPVLAALTSVIGAGNYTVVGVTKAPESDSAAIIVDSKKIFGLVKRRHGFVYSVNEGKILGKVTTGKLSNGVWVRNI
;
A
#
# COMPACT_ATOMS: atom_id res chain seq x y z
N MET A 1 4.68 13.99 -12.00
CA MET A 1 4.42 12.90 -11.04
C MET A 1 3.68 13.47 -9.83
N PRO A 2 2.33 13.49 -9.77
CA PRO A 2 1.64 14.38 -8.81
C PRO A 2 1.51 13.88 -7.36
N ASN A 3 1.81 12.61 -7.05
CA ASN A 3 1.42 11.98 -5.78
C ASN A 3 2.58 11.31 -5.00
N ILE A 4 3.85 11.60 -5.31
CA ILE A 4 4.98 11.12 -4.48
C ILE A 4 5.21 12.13 -3.37
N ILE A 5 5.28 11.67 -2.12
CA ILE A 5 5.59 12.54 -0.99
C ILE A 5 7.11 12.56 -0.85
N VAL A 6 7.74 13.66 -1.27
CA VAL A 6 9.17 13.91 -1.09
C VAL A 6 9.37 14.64 0.23
N GLN A 7 10.04 14.00 1.18
CA GLN A 7 10.42 14.63 2.44
C GLN A 7 11.64 15.54 2.22
N PRO A 8 11.78 16.61 3.03
CA PRO A 8 13.00 17.43 3.01
C PRO A 8 14.22 16.57 3.34
N LEU A 9 15.33 16.84 2.66
CA LEU A 9 16.59 16.11 2.85
C LEU A 9 17.09 16.29 4.28
N GLN A 10 17.33 15.19 4.98
CA GLN A 10 17.90 15.23 6.31
C GLN A 10 19.43 15.32 6.22
N ALA A 11 19.98 16.36 6.81
CA ALA A 11 21.41 16.63 6.81
C ALA A 11 21.92 16.63 8.27
N PRO A 12 22.20 15.45 8.86
CA PRO A 12 22.78 15.38 10.19
C PRO A 12 24.18 15.99 10.21
N PHE A 13 24.70 16.24 11.42
CA PHE A 13 26.12 16.56 11.58
C PHE A 13 26.97 15.39 11.11
N LEU A 14 28.00 15.70 10.32
CA LEU A 14 28.93 14.70 9.78
C LEU A 14 30.21 14.68 10.60
N LYS A 15 30.69 13.49 10.95
CA LYS A 15 31.93 13.29 11.68
C LYS A 15 33.10 13.24 10.70
N LEU A 16 34.21 13.94 11.00
CA LEU A 16 35.40 13.87 10.14
C LEU A 16 36.07 12.50 10.25
N ALA A 17 36.20 11.79 9.13
CA ALA A 17 36.87 10.50 9.06
C ALA A 17 38.39 10.67 9.25
N PRO A 18 39.05 9.82 10.07
CA PRO A 18 40.48 9.94 10.35
C PRO A 18 41.38 9.59 9.16
N SER A 19 40.86 8.87 8.17
CA SER A 19 41.58 8.49 6.94
C SER A 19 40.61 8.19 5.79
N ALA A 20 41.12 8.13 4.57
CA ALA A 20 40.35 7.69 3.41
C ALA A 20 39.89 6.22 3.54
N GLU A 21 40.68 5.36 4.20
CA GLU A 21 40.31 3.96 4.49
C GLU A 21 39.10 3.86 5.42
N ALA A 22 39.06 4.71 6.46
CA ALA A 22 37.92 4.77 7.39
C ALA A 22 36.63 5.20 6.68
N TYR A 23 36.71 6.23 5.82
CA TYR A 23 35.57 6.66 5.02
C TYR A 23 35.10 5.59 4.01
N ALA A 24 36.04 4.86 3.40
CA ALA A 24 35.72 3.76 2.50
C ALA A 24 35.00 2.61 3.24
N LEU A 25 35.40 2.32 4.48
CA LEU A 25 34.71 1.34 5.33
C LEU A 25 33.30 1.81 5.73
N HIS A 26 33.12 3.09 6.07
CA HIS A 26 31.79 3.66 6.31
C HIS A 26 30.88 3.56 5.07
N LYS A 27 31.41 3.89 3.89
CA LYS A 27 30.69 3.73 2.61
C LYS A 27 30.28 2.27 2.37
N ALA A 28 31.22 1.33 2.53
CA ALA A 28 30.91 -0.09 2.41
C ALA A 28 29.83 -0.53 3.42
N ALA A 29 29.87 -0.01 4.66
CA ALA A 29 28.83 -0.30 5.66
C ALA A 29 27.45 0.18 5.19
N LEU A 30 27.36 1.38 4.61
CA LEU A 30 26.12 1.89 4.03
C LEU A 30 25.60 0.96 2.93
N GLU A 31 26.46 0.50 2.02
CA GLU A 31 26.10 -0.45 0.94
C GLU A 31 25.60 -1.81 1.46
N TRP A 32 26.17 -2.31 2.56
CA TRP A 32 25.73 -3.55 3.21
C TRP A 32 24.41 -3.39 3.98
N ASP A 33 24.09 -2.19 4.47
CA ASP A 33 22.91 -1.87 5.30
C ASP A 33 21.64 -1.53 4.48
N LEU A 34 21.71 -1.53 3.13
CA LEU A 34 20.60 -1.12 2.28
C LEU A 34 19.44 -2.12 2.28
N LEU A 35 18.22 -1.59 2.25
CA LEU A 35 17.00 -2.37 2.15
C LEU A 35 16.64 -2.69 0.69
N ASP A 36 16.62 -3.98 0.35
CA ASP A 36 16.11 -4.48 -0.93
C ASP A 36 14.56 -4.54 -0.99
N PRO A 37 13.92 -4.33 -2.15
CA PRO A 37 12.46 -4.37 -2.32
C PRO A 37 11.92 -5.80 -2.46
N ILE A 38 10.66 -6.08 -2.13
CA ILE A 38 10.05 -7.43 -2.19
C ILE A 38 9.70 -7.87 -3.62
N VAL A 39 10.03 -7.07 -4.64
CA VAL A 39 9.76 -7.42 -6.04
C VAL A 39 10.66 -8.57 -6.49
N LEU A 40 10.04 -9.69 -6.89
CA LEU A 40 10.72 -10.88 -7.40
C LEU A 40 10.26 -11.19 -8.84
N GLU A 41 11.19 -11.39 -9.76
CA GLU A 41 10.98 -11.94 -11.10
C GLU A 41 11.41 -13.41 -11.20
N GLY A 42 12.46 -13.80 -10.47
CA GLY A 42 12.98 -15.16 -10.51
C GLY A 42 13.80 -15.55 -9.28
N GLU A 43 14.38 -16.74 -9.34
CA GLU A 43 15.16 -17.31 -8.23
C GLU A 43 16.44 -16.51 -7.92
N ALA A 44 16.99 -15.80 -8.92
CA ALA A 44 18.16 -14.94 -8.74
C ALA A 44 17.90 -13.77 -7.79
N ASP A 45 16.63 -13.37 -7.64
CA ASP A 45 16.25 -12.26 -6.77
C ASP A 45 16.16 -12.66 -5.30
N PHE A 46 16.25 -13.96 -4.97
CA PHE A 46 16.02 -14.47 -3.62
C PHE A 46 17.19 -14.13 -2.69
N LYS A 47 16.95 -13.18 -1.78
CA LYS A 47 17.99 -12.70 -0.86
C LYS A 47 18.18 -13.63 0.33
N SER A 48 17.15 -14.38 0.71
CA SER A 48 17.24 -15.35 1.80
C SER A 48 17.85 -16.69 1.40
N LYS A 49 18.12 -16.94 0.11
CA LYS A 49 18.65 -18.20 -0.41
C LYS A 49 19.87 -18.74 0.38
N PRO A 50 20.89 -17.93 0.75
CA PRO A 50 22.02 -18.42 1.54
C PRO A 50 21.64 -19.03 2.90
N LYS A 51 20.47 -18.69 3.47
CA LYS A 51 20.03 -19.22 4.77
C LYS A 51 19.49 -20.64 4.72
N TRP A 52 19.00 -21.07 3.57
CA TRP A 52 18.29 -22.34 3.44
C TRP A 52 18.76 -23.20 2.27
N VAL A 53 19.61 -22.71 1.37
CA VAL A 53 20.02 -23.46 0.16
C VAL A 53 20.68 -24.80 0.47
N ASP A 54 21.44 -24.89 1.56
CA ASP A 54 22.09 -26.12 2.00
C ASP A 54 21.15 -27.05 2.81
N LEU A 55 19.97 -26.55 3.20
CA LEU A 55 19.00 -27.22 4.06
C LEU A 55 17.74 -27.67 3.29
N VAL A 56 17.37 -26.93 2.25
CA VAL A 56 16.15 -27.10 1.46
C VAL A 56 16.44 -26.84 -0.01
N THR A 57 16.10 -27.81 -0.85
CA THR A 57 16.02 -27.62 -2.30
C THR A 57 14.55 -27.45 -2.70
N PRO A 58 14.07 -26.22 -2.96
CA PRO A 58 12.67 -25.99 -3.25
C PRO A 58 12.29 -26.46 -4.66
N TYR A 59 11.08 -26.99 -4.80
CA TYR A 59 10.53 -27.36 -6.11
C TYR A 59 10.06 -26.11 -6.87
N LYS A 60 9.96 -26.22 -8.20
CA LYS A 60 9.55 -25.11 -9.10
C LYS A 60 8.25 -24.43 -8.65
N HIS A 61 7.23 -25.19 -8.23
CA HIS A 61 5.97 -24.61 -7.76
C HIS A 61 6.10 -23.85 -6.43
N GLN A 62 7.01 -24.27 -5.55
CA GLN A 62 7.27 -23.60 -4.26
C GLN A 62 7.94 -22.25 -4.48
N VAL A 63 8.90 -22.19 -5.42
CA VAL A 63 9.51 -20.95 -5.93
C VAL A 63 8.44 -20.04 -6.55
N GLN A 64 7.56 -20.60 -7.38
CA GLN A 64 6.47 -19.84 -8.00
C GLN A 64 5.49 -19.29 -6.96
N ASN A 65 5.18 -20.03 -5.89
CA ASN A 65 4.33 -19.56 -4.81
C ASN A 65 4.92 -18.36 -4.07
N LEU A 66 6.25 -18.35 -3.82
CA LEU A 66 6.95 -17.19 -3.26
C LEU A 66 6.80 -15.96 -4.16
N ILE A 67 7.14 -16.09 -5.44
CA ILE A 67 7.01 -14.98 -6.41
C ILE A 67 5.56 -14.48 -6.49
N THR A 68 4.60 -15.41 -6.48
CA THR A 68 3.17 -15.09 -6.57
C THR A 68 2.69 -14.35 -5.33
N PHE A 69 3.12 -14.75 -4.14
CA PHE A 69 2.83 -14.05 -2.89
C PHE A 69 3.37 -12.61 -2.92
N CYS A 70 4.64 -12.44 -3.30
CA CYS A 70 5.30 -11.13 -3.39
C CYS A 70 4.67 -10.19 -4.43
N ARG A 71 4.10 -10.74 -5.52
CA ARG A 71 3.35 -9.97 -6.51
C ARG A 71 1.91 -9.64 -6.07
N ARG A 72 1.27 -10.50 -5.27
CA ARG A 72 -0.13 -10.38 -4.83
C ARG A 72 -0.32 -9.75 -3.45
N LEU A 73 0.73 -9.20 -2.87
CA LEU A 73 0.70 -8.56 -1.54
C LEU A 73 -0.54 -7.66 -1.39
N PRO A 74 -1.15 -7.61 -0.19
CA PRO A 74 -0.68 -8.23 1.06
C PRO A 74 -1.19 -9.65 1.36
N VAL A 75 -2.03 -10.25 0.49
CA VAL A 75 -2.85 -11.42 0.87
C VAL A 75 -2.89 -12.49 -0.21
N THR A 76 -2.67 -13.76 0.14
CA THR A 76 -2.73 -14.90 -0.80
C THR A 76 -3.23 -16.20 -0.14
N LEU A 77 -3.99 -17.00 -0.88
CA LEU A 77 -4.36 -18.38 -0.56
C LEU A 77 -3.52 -19.36 -1.40
N LEU A 78 -2.77 -20.23 -0.73
CA LEU A 78 -2.09 -21.36 -1.37
C LEU A 78 -2.94 -22.62 -1.19
N ALA A 79 -3.47 -23.11 -2.30
CA ALA A 79 -4.40 -24.23 -2.37
C ALA A 79 -3.78 -25.49 -3.02
N ASP A 80 -2.46 -25.66 -2.86
CA ASP A 80 -1.72 -26.80 -3.41
C ASP A 80 -2.20 -28.13 -2.81
N ASP A 81 -2.25 -29.19 -3.62
CA ASP A 81 -2.64 -30.53 -3.18
C ASP A 81 -1.82 -31.04 -1.97
N VAL A 82 -2.40 -32.00 -1.24
CA VAL A 82 -1.75 -32.62 -0.06
C VAL A 82 -0.37 -33.16 -0.44
N GLY A 83 0.63 -32.93 0.42
CA GLY A 83 1.98 -33.44 0.20
C GLY A 83 2.90 -32.59 -0.69
N LEU A 84 2.39 -31.55 -1.38
CA LEU A 84 3.18 -30.59 -2.20
C LEU A 84 4.10 -29.65 -1.40
N GLY A 85 4.14 -29.77 -0.08
CA GLY A 85 5.03 -28.98 0.78
C GLY A 85 4.56 -27.54 1.03
N LYS A 86 3.28 -27.32 1.33
CA LYS A 86 2.73 -25.98 1.69
C LYS A 86 3.49 -25.31 2.83
N THR A 87 3.91 -26.06 3.84
CA THR A 87 4.73 -25.55 4.96
C THR A 87 6.10 -25.05 4.47
N ILE A 88 6.73 -25.72 3.50
CA ILE A 88 7.97 -25.24 2.87
C ILE A 88 7.71 -23.95 2.09
N SER A 89 6.65 -23.88 1.28
CA SER A 89 6.27 -22.66 0.57
C SER A 89 6.08 -21.47 1.53
N ALA A 90 5.40 -21.69 2.66
CA ALA A 90 5.23 -20.67 3.70
C ALA A 90 6.55 -20.29 4.38
N GLY A 91 7.43 -21.25 4.63
CA GLY A 91 8.76 -21.01 5.19
C GLY A 91 9.67 -20.20 4.25
N LEU A 92 9.63 -20.45 2.94
CA LEU A 92 10.33 -19.65 1.92
C LEU A 92 9.84 -18.20 1.92
N ILE A 93 8.52 -18.00 1.90
CA ILE A 93 7.89 -16.66 2.01
C ILE A 93 8.35 -15.97 3.27
N LEU A 94 8.27 -16.66 4.41
CA LEU A 94 8.62 -16.06 5.68
C LEU A 94 10.11 -15.70 5.76
N SER A 95 10.99 -16.62 5.34
CA SER A 95 12.44 -16.42 5.29
C SER A 95 12.81 -15.20 4.43
N GLU A 96 12.17 -15.05 3.27
CA GLU A 96 12.42 -13.92 2.36
C GLU A 96 11.96 -12.59 2.96
N LEU A 97 10.76 -12.55 3.55
CA LEU A 97 10.23 -11.34 4.20
C LEU A 97 11.02 -10.94 5.46
N ILE A 98 11.50 -11.91 6.24
CA ILE A 98 12.37 -11.66 7.40
C ILE A 98 13.72 -11.12 6.93
N TYR A 99 14.33 -11.74 5.91
CA TYR A 99 15.63 -11.29 5.38
C TYR A 99 15.57 -9.85 4.87
N ARG A 100 14.48 -9.49 4.20
CA ARG A 100 14.24 -8.11 3.72
C ARG A 100 13.74 -7.17 4.82
N SER A 101 13.74 -7.56 6.10
CA SER A 101 13.28 -6.73 7.23
C SER A 101 11.83 -6.23 7.09
N ARG A 102 10.95 -7.02 6.48
CA ARG A 102 9.52 -6.69 6.27
C ARG A 102 8.63 -7.29 7.35
N VAL A 103 9.01 -8.47 7.81
CA VAL A 103 8.32 -9.21 8.86
C VAL A 103 9.31 -9.51 9.98
N SER A 104 8.91 -9.19 11.21
CA SER A 104 9.69 -9.52 12.42
C SER A 104 8.86 -10.32 13.41
N LYS A 105 7.54 -10.09 13.46
CA LYS A 105 6.59 -10.81 14.32
C LYS A 105 5.56 -11.56 13.49
N VAL A 106 5.42 -12.86 13.76
CA VAL A 106 4.51 -13.76 13.01
C VAL A 106 3.58 -14.51 13.94
N LEU A 107 2.31 -14.60 13.57
CA LEU A 107 1.32 -15.45 14.19
C LEU A 107 0.95 -16.60 13.24
N ILE A 108 1.16 -17.83 13.68
CA ILE A 108 0.81 -19.05 12.95
C ILE A 108 -0.33 -19.74 13.68
N VAL A 109 -1.44 -19.97 12.98
CA VAL A 109 -2.61 -20.65 13.51
C VAL A 109 -2.76 -21.97 12.77
N CYS A 110 -2.63 -23.07 13.51
CA CYS A 110 -2.72 -24.41 12.95
C CYS A 110 -3.42 -25.37 13.93
N PRO A 111 -3.83 -26.58 13.48
CA PRO A 111 -4.21 -27.67 14.38
C PRO A 111 -3.14 -27.96 15.44
N LYS A 112 -3.56 -28.30 16.67
CA LYS A 112 -2.67 -28.50 17.83
C LYS A 112 -1.50 -29.46 17.54
N LEU A 113 -1.75 -30.50 16.75
CA LEU A 113 -0.77 -31.54 16.45
C LEU A 113 0.26 -31.12 15.39
N LEU A 114 -0.03 -30.10 14.57
CA LEU A 114 0.93 -29.55 13.61
C LEU A 114 1.89 -28.54 14.25
N MET A 115 1.59 -28.05 15.45
CA MET A 115 2.40 -27.01 16.11
C MET A 115 3.89 -27.40 16.24
N PRO A 116 4.26 -28.59 16.75
CA PRO A 116 5.67 -28.96 16.88
C PRO A 116 6.35 -29.15 15.53
N GLN A 117 5.63 -29.66 14.52
CA GLN A 117 6.15 -29.79 13.16
C GLN A 117 6.48 -28.42 12.57
N TRP A 118 5.60 -27.43 12.72
CA TRP A 118 5.87 -26.07 12.27
C TRP A 118 7.11 -25.48 12.95
N GLN A 119 7.26 -25.66 14.27
CA GLN A 119 8.45 -25.19 14.99
C GLN A 119 9.73 -25.89 14.49
N GLU A 120 9.71 -27.21 14.34
CA GLU A 120 10.85 -27.98 13.83
C GLU A 120 11.23 -27.53 12.42
N GLU A 121 10.27 -27.41 11.51
CA GLU A 121 10.53 -27.01 10.12
C GLU A 121 11.06 -25.57 10.03
N LEU A 122 10.47 -24.62 10.76
CA LEU A 122 10.95 -23.23 10.78
C LEU A 122 12.37 -23.13 11.32
N LYS A 123 12.67 -23.85 12.40
CA LYS A 123 13.99 -23.81 13.03
C LYS A 123 15.05 -24.53 12.21
N THR A 124 14.79 -25.77 11.80
CA THR A 124 15.80 -26.64 11.16
C THR A 124 16.06 -26.29 9.70
N LYS A 125 15.06 -25.77 8.98
CA LYS A 125 15.16 -25.50 7.54
C LYS A 125 15.40 -24.04 7.22
N PHE A 126 14.90 -23.13 8.06
CA PHE A 126 14.93 -21.68 7.81
C PHE A 126 15.61 -20.88 8.93
N GLY A 127 16.03 -21.51 10.03
CA GLY A 127 16.67 -20.84 11.16
C GLY A 127 15.76 -19.86 11.90
N ILE A 128 14.44 -20.05 11.85
CA ILE A 128 13.44 -19.17 12.47
C ILE A 128 12.97 -19.78 13.79
N ASP A 129 13.29 -19.12 14.90
CA ASP A 129 12.80 -19.52 16.22
C ASP A 129 11.32 -19.15 16.43
N SER A 130 10.59 -20.05 17.08
CA SER A 130 9.15 -19.88 17.35
C SER A 130 8.74 -20.43 18.72
N GLU A 131 7.84 -19.75 19.41
CA GLU A 131 7.21 -20.19 20.67
C GLU A 131 5.88 -20.92 20.41
N LEU A 132 5.60 -21.96 21.19
CA LEU A 132 4.40 -22.81 21.07
C LEU A 132 3.47 -22.61 22.28
N GLU A 133 2.36 -21.90 22.12
CA GLU A 133 1.48 -21.61 23.26
C GLU A 133 -0.02 -21.74 22.93
N VAL A 134 -0.78 -22.20 23.91
CA VAL A 134 -2.24 -22.41 23.83
C VAL A 134 -2.92 -22.01 25.13
N GLY A 135 -4.21 -21.64 25.06
CA GLY A 135 -4.99 -21.29 26.25
C GLY A 135 -4.49 -20.01 26.94
N SER A 136 -4.55 -19.96 28.26
CA SER A 136 -4.21 -18.75 29.05
C SER A 136 -2.73 -18.34 28.95
N LYS A 137 -1.82 -19.31 28.74
CA LYS A 137 -0.39 -19.05 28.56
C LYS A 137 -0.08 -18.20 27.32
N LEU A 138 -0.99 -18.21 26.34
CA LEU A 138 -0.89 -17.42 25.12
C LEU A 138 -0.81 -15.92 25.41
N VAL A 139 -1.50 -15.43 26.45
CA VAL A 139 -1.48 -14.02 26.84
C VAL A 139 -0.10 -13.62 27.37
N THR A 140 0.53 -14.48 28.17
CA THR A 140 1.87 -14.23 28.70
C THR A 140 2.90 -14.18 27.57
N ALA A 141 2.84 -15.12 26.63
CA ALA A 141 3.72 -15.13 25.46
C ALA A 141 3.46 -13.95 24.52
N ALA A 142 2.20 -13.58 24.28
CA ALA A 142 1.85 -12.39 23.50
C ALA A 142 2.43 -11.12 24.14
N ASN A 143 2.32 -10.95 25.46
CA ASN A 143 2.89 -9.81 26.18
C ASN A 143 4.43 -9.80 26.16
N LYS A 144 5.07 -10.97 26.24
CA LYS A 144 6.52 -11.11 26.11
C LYS A 144 6.97 -10.69 24.70
N LEU A 145 6.27 -11.17 23.67
CA LEU A 145 6.54 -10.84 22.26
C LEU A 145 6.18 -9.40 21.90
N GLN A 146 5.24 -8.79 22.62
CA GLN A 146 4.95 -7.36 22.49
C GLN A 146 6.20 -6.53 22.81
N LYS A 147 6.94 -6.91 23.87
CA LYS A 147 8.21 -6.27 24.27
C LYS A 147 9.41 -6.69 23.43
N ALA A 148 9.38 -7.88 22.83
CA ALA A 148 10.44 -8.34 21.94
C ALA A 148 10.37 -7.66 20.55
N GLU A 149 11.51 -7.50 19.89
CA GLU A 149 11.57 -6.93 18.54
C GLU A 149 11.24 -7.94 17.43
N LYS A 150 11.53 -9.23 17.66
CA LYS A 150 11.35 -10.33 16.69
C LYS A 150 10.79 -11.59 17.38
N GLY A 151 10.03 -12.40 16.65
CA GLY A 151 9.59 -13.72 17.10
C GLY A 151 8.39 -14.28 16.35
N ALA A 152 8.29 -15.61 16.28
CA ALA A 152 7.12 -16.31 15.77
C ALA A 152 6.34 -16.97 16.92
N LEU A 153 5.02 -16.88 16.88
CA LEU A 153 4.12 -17.53 17.83
C LEU A 153 3.21 -18.50 17.09
N ILE A 154 3.15 -19.74 17.55
CA ILE A 154 2.31 -20.77 16.97
C ILE A 154 1.22 -21.13 17.97
N THR A 155 -0.04 -21.12 17.50
CA THR A 155 -1.20 -21.41 18.34
C THR A 155 -2.31 -22.12 17.55
N THR A 156 -3.46 -22.32 18.21
CA THR A 156 -4.61 -23.04 17.67
C THR A 156 -5.80 -22.13 17.42
N TYR A 157 -6.64 -22.50 16.47
CA TYR A 157 -7.88 -21.79 16.15
C TYR A 157 -8.83 -21.59 17.34
N HIS A 158 -8.93 -22.57 18.23
CA HIS A 158 -9.75 -22.45 19.44
C HIS A 158 -9.17 -21.43 20.44
N SER A 159 -7.83 -21.30 20.49
CA SER A 159 -7.19 -20.29 21.35
C SER A 159 -7.40 -18.89 20.78
N VAL A 160 -7.29 -18.74 19.45
CA VAL A 160 -7.59 -17.50 18.73
C VAL A 160 -8.99 -16.99 19.03
N ARG A 161 -10.00 -17.87 19.06
CA ARG A 161 -11.39 -17.49 19.43
C ARG A 161 -11.48 -16.68 20.73
N ARG A 162 -10.67 -17.03 21.74
CA ARG A 162 -10.76 -16.48 23.10
C ARG A 162 -9.81 -15.30 23.33
N TYR A 163 -8.68 -15.25 22.62
CA TYR A 163 -7.58 -14.35 22.94
C TYR A 163 -7.14 -13.47 21.76
N MET A 164 -7.98 -13.31 20.73
CA MET A 164 -7.63 -12.52 19.54
C MET A 164 -7.24 -11.09 19.89
N ASP A 165 -7.97 -10.44 20.78
CA ASP A 165 -7.77 -9.03 21.12
C ASP A 165 -6.37 -8.80 21.74
N GLN A 166 -5.87 -9.74 22.56
CA GLN A 166 -4.51 -9.68 23.11
C GLN A 166 -3.43 -9.98 22.06
N LEU A 167 -3.73 -10.87 21.11
CA LEU A 167 -2.82 -11.15 20.00
C LEU A 167 -2.69 -9.94 19.07
N GLU A 168 -3.78 -9.22 18.82
CA GLU A 168 -3.76 -7.97 18.04
C GLU A 168 -2.90 -6.90 18.74
N ALA A 169 -3.03 -6.75 20.05
CA ALA A 169 -2.23 -5.82 20.84
C ALA A 169 -0.71 -6.13 20.83
N ALA A 170 -0.33 -7.39 20.58
CA ALA A 170 1.08 -7.80 20.48
C ALA A 170 1.79 -7.30 19.20
N GLY A 171 1.02 -6.81 18.21
CA GLY A 171 1.56 -6.15 17.01
C GLY A 171 2.19 -7.09 15.99
N PHE A 172 1.58 -8.26 15.74
CA PHE A 172 2.05 -9.20 14.71
C PHE A 172 1.95 -8.59 13.30
N HIS A 173 3.00 -8.76 12.49
CA HIS A 173 3.02 -8.25 11.12
C HIS A 173 2.37 -9.22 10.13
N MET A 174 2.51 -10.52 10.35
CA MET A 174 2.01 -11.57 9.44
C MET A 174 1.14 -12.59 10.16
N LEU A 175 0.03 -12.97 9.54
CA LEU A 175 -0.84 -14.06 9.95
C LEU A 175 -0.76 -15.22 8.95
N ILE A 176 -0.45 -16.41 9.44
CA ILE A 176 -0.48 -17.66 8.67
C ILE A 176 -1.63 -18.52 9.21
N LEU A 177 -2.57 -18.90 8.34
CA LEU A 177 -3.70 -19.76 8.66
C LEU A 177 -3.53 -21.09 7.92
N ASP A 178 -3.09 -22.11 8.65
CA ASP A 178 -2.91 -23.46 8.11
C ASP A 178 -4.19 -24.29 8.28
N GLU A 179 -4.51 -25.12 7.29
CA GLU A 179 -5.81 -25.80 7.17
C GLU A 179 -6.99 -24.83 7.12
N ALA A 180 -6.88 -23.80 6.28
CA ALA A 180 -7.88 -22.75 6.11
C ALA A 180 -9.26 -23.24 5.65
N HIS A 181 -9.39 -24.49 5.17
CA HIS A 181 -10.69 -25.13 4.92
C HIS A 181 -11.61 -25.08 6.15
N LYS A 182 -11.05 -24.98 7.35
CA LYS A 182 -11.80 -24.82 8.59
C LYS A 182 -12.61 -23.51 8.68
N LEU A 183 -12.31 -22.52 7.85
CA LEU A 183 -12.96 -21.20 7.82
C LEU A 183 -14.07 -21.09 6.75
N ARG A 184 -14.37 -22.17 6.03
CA ARG A 184 -15.27 -22.16 4.87
C ARG A 184 -16.76 -21.96 5.19
N ASN A 185 -17.19 -22.25 6.42
CA ASN A 185 -18.59 -22.18 6.84
C ASN A 185 -18.99 -20.79 7.37
N LEU A 186 -18.40 -19.71 6.84
CA LEU A 186 -18.85 -18.35 7.18
C LEU A 186 -20.25 -18.07 6.63
N TYR A 187 -20.54 -18.61 5.45
CA TYR A 187 -21.78 -18.39 4.69
C TYR A 187 -22.39 -19.72 4.24
N GLY A 188 -23.67 -19.71 3.84
CA GLY A 188 -24.35 -20.88 3.26
C GLY A 188 -24.75 -22.01 4.23
N GLY A 189 -24.67 -21.77 5.55
CA GLY A 189 -25.10 -22.69 6.61
C GLY A 189 -25.94 -21.99 7.71
N ASN A 190 -26.53 -22.77 8.62
CA ASN A 190 -27.43 -22.24 9.66
C ASN A 190 -26.75 -21.34 10.72
N SER A 191 -25.44 -21.51 10.95
CA SER A 191 -24.66 -20.65 11.86
C SER A 191 -23.17 -20.62 11.51
N SER A 192 -22.59 -19.42 11.52
CA SER A 192 -21.15 -19.21 11.26
C SER A 192 -20.33 -19.53 12.51
N PRO A 193 -19.21 -20.27 12.40
CA PRO A 193 -18.36 -20.54 13.55
C PRO A 193 -17.72 -19.28 14.13
N GLU A 194 -17.83 -19.07 15.45
CA GLU A 194 -17.38 -17.82 16.11
C GLU A 194 -15.92 -17.43 15.85
N TRP A 195 -15.02 -18.42 15.78
CA TRP A 195 -13.60 -18.22 15.47
C TRP A 195 -13.37 -17.71 14.05
N ALA A 196 -14.15 -18.17 13.07
CA ALA A 196 -14.10 -17.66 11.70
C ALA A 196 -14.60 -16.20 11.66
N THR A 197 -15.67 -15.88 12.40
CA THR A 197 -16.18 -14.51 12.55
C THR A 197 -15.16 -13.58 13.23
N ARG A 198 -14.50 -14.03 14.29
CA ARG A 198 -13.43 -13.26 14.97
C ARG A 198 -12.23 -13.00 14.06
N ILE A 199 -11.77 -14.01 13.32
CA ILE A 199 -10.70 -13.85 12.33
C ILE A 199 -11.12 -12.83 11.27
N ARG A 200 -12.34 -12.94 10.73
CA ARG A 200 -12.88 -11.98 9.76
C ARG A 200 -12.89 -10.55 10.29
N GLN A 201 -13.30 -10.34 11.54
CA GLN A 201 -13.30 -9.01 12.19
C GLN A 201 -11.89 -8.44 12.30
N SER A 202 -10.91 -9.24 12.70
CA SER A 202 -9.50 -8.83 12.77
C SER A 202 -8.94 -8.45 11.39
N LEU A 203 -9.23 -9.28 10.38
CA LEU A 203 -8.85 -9.00 9.00
C LEU A 203 -9.49 -7.70 8.48
N ALA A 204 -10.76 -7.44 8.84
CA ALA A 204 -11.47 -6.20 8.49
C ALA A 204 -10.86 -4.97 9.17
N ALA A 205 -10.37 -5.11 10.40
CA ALA A 205 -9.63 -4.07 11.12
C ALA A 205 -8.24 -3.83 10.50
N ARG A 206 -7.75 -4.74 9.65
CA ARG A 206 -6.45 -4.69 8.98
C ARG A 206 -5.31 -4.55 10.00
N THR A 207 -5.35 -5.43 10.99
CA THR A 207 -4.36 -5.56 12.08
C THR A 207 -3.04 -6.16 11.59
N PHE A 208 -3.11 -7.07 10.61
CA PHE A 208 -1.94 -7.72 10.01
C PHE A 208 -1.56 -7.06 8.68
N LYS A 209 -0.25 -6.88 8.44
CA LYS A 209 0.29 -6.38 7.17
C LYS A 209 0.26 -7.44 6.08
N TYR A 210 0.43 -8.71 6.44
CA TYR A 210 0.47 -9.82 5.50
C TYR A 210 -0.40 -10.98 5.98
N VAL A 211 -1.13 -11.62 5.05
CA VAL A 211 -1.98 -12.78 5.36
C VAL A 211 -1.74 -13.90 4.37
N LEU A 212 -1.38 -15.07 4.87
CA LEU A 212 -1.17 -16.28 4.09
C LEU A 212 -2.12 -17.37 4.58
N MET A 213 -2.98 -17.85 3.69
CA MET A 213 -3.86 -18.99 3.96
C MET A 213 -3.35 -20.23 3.24
N LEU A 214 -3.33 -21.37 3.92
CA LEU A 214 -2.89 -22.66 3.37
C LEU A 214 -4.05 -23.65 3.45
N THR A 215 -4.36 -24.33 2.35
CA THR A 215 -5.35 -25.42 2.33
C THR A 215 -5.00 -26.41 1.23
N ALA A 216 -5.41 -27.67 1.37
CA ALA A 216 -5.35 -28.63 0.26
C ALA A 216 -6.68 -28.70 -0.52
N THR A 217 -7.78 -28.34 0.13
CA THR A 217 -9.15 -28.50 -0.38
C THR A 217 -9.87 -27.15 -0.29
N PRO A 218 -9.72 -26.26 -1.29
CA PRO A 218 -10.34 -24.93 -1.25
C PRO A 218 -11.86 -24.98 -1.47
N ILE A 219 -12.38 -26.02 -2.13
CA ILE A 219 -13.80 -26.37 -2.25
C ILE A 219 -13.92 -27.82 -1.78
N GLN A 220 -14.93 -28.15 -1.00
CA GLN A 220 -15.36 -29.54 -0.88
C GLN A 220 -16.62 -29.76 -1.72
N ASN A 221 -17.76 -29.22 -1.29
CA ASN A 221 -19.03 -29.56 -1.93
C ASN A 221 -19.92 -28.34 -2.25
N ARG A 222 -19.57 -27.12 -1.83
CA ARG A 222 -20.39 -25.92 -2.12
C ARG A 222 -19.55 -24.74 -2.60
N LEU A 223 -20.08 -23.97 -3.54
CA LEU A 223 -19.50 -22.70 -4.00
C LEU A 223 -19.41 -21.66 -2.87
N TRP A 224 -20.21 -21.82 -1.81
CA TRP A 224 -20.11 -21.03 -0.57
C TRP A 224 -18.75 -21.16 0.13
N ASP A 225 -18.05 -22.29 -0.03
CA ASP A 225 -16.73 -22.50 0.57
C ASP A 225 -15.73 -21.47 0.03
N LEU A 226 -15.70 -21.30 -1.29
CA LEU A 226 -14.87 -20.28 -1.94
C LEU A 226 -15.35 -18.86 -1.63
N TYR A 227 -16.66 -18.63 -1.59
CA TYR A 227 -17.20 -17.32 -1.23
C TYR A 227 -16.67 -16.88 0.15
N SER A 228 -16.68 -17.77 1.13
CA SER A 228 -16.16 -17.53 2.49
C SER A 228 -14.65 -17.25 2.52
N LEU A 229 -13.85 -18.06 1.82
CA LEU A 229 -12.40 -17.86 1.77
C LEU A 229 -12.04 -16.55 1.04
N ILE A 230 -12.70 -16.25 -0.08
CA ILE A 230 -12.48 -15.03 -0.84
C ILE A 230 -12.97 -13.80 -0.07
N ASP A 231 -14.05 -13.91 0.71
CA ASP A 231 -14.49 -12.83 1.62
C ASP A 231 -13.37 -12.48 2.62
N LEU A 232 -12.80 -13.47 3.31
CA LEU A 232 -11.69 -13.25 4.24
C LEU A 232 -10.49 -12.57 3.58
N LEU A 233 -10.09 -13.03 2.39
CA LEU A 233 -8.93 -12.49 1.67
C LEU A 233 -9.20 -11.07 1.13
N SER A 234 -10.39 -10.82 0.60
CA SER A 234 -10.79 -9.50 0.09
C SER A 234 -10.92 -8.48 1.21
N VAL A 235 -11.54 -8.85 2.33
CA VAL A 235 -11.65 -8.03 3.53
C VAL A 235 -10.26 -7.68 4.09
N ALA A 236 -9.34 -8.64 4.13
CA ALA A 236 -7.95 -8.39 4.54
C ALA A 236 -7.21 -7.40 3.61
N ARG A 237 -7.49 -7.42 2.30
CA ARG A 237 -7.00 -6.41 1.34
C ARG A 237 -7.68 -5.05 1.50
N GLY A 238 -8.82 -4.98 2.18
CA GLY A 238 -9.64 -3.77 2.29
C GLY A 238 -10.64 -3.61 1.15
N HIS A 239 -11.01 -4.71 0.47
CA HIS A 239 -11.98 -4.73 -0.62
C HIS A 239 -13.31 -5.35 -0.17
N PRO A 240 -14.44 -5.02 -0.82
CA PRO A 240 -15.63 -5.86 -0.70
C PRO A 240 -15.38 -7.22 -1.36
N ASN A 241 -16.23 -8.19 -1.03
CA ASN A 241 -16.18 -9.46 -1.72
C ASN A 241 -16.46 -9.24 -3.23
N PRO A 242 -15.55 -9.62 -4.14
CA PRO A 242 -15.71 -9.44 -5.58
C PRO A 242 -16.93 -10.16 -6.16
N PHE A 243 -17.46 -11.16 -5.45
CA PHE A 243 -18.70 -11.85 -5.82
C PHE A 243 -19.98 -11.06 -5.46
N GLY A 244 -19.84 -9.94 -4.73
CA GLY A 244 -20.95 -9.14 -4.21
C GLY A 244 -21.54 -9.70 -2.92
N SER A 245 -22.76 -9.26 -2.58
CA SER A 245 -23.51 -9.81 -1.44
C SER A 245 -23.90 -11.27 -1.66
N GLU A 246 -24.29 -11.97 -0.59
CA GLU A 246 -24.78 -13.35 -0.63
C GLU A 246 -25.89 -13.53 -1.69
N ASP A 247 -26.88 -12.63 -1.70
CA ASP A 247 -27.98 -12.63 -2.68
C ASP A 247 -27.50 -12.39 -4.12
N SER A 248 -26.49 -11.55 -4.31
CA SER A 248 -25.91 -11.27 -5.62
C SER A 248 -25.14 -12.49 -6.12
N PHE A 249 -24.33 -13.09 -5.25
CA PHE A 249 -23.55 -14.27 -5.56
C PHE A 249 -24.45 -15.44 -5.95
N ALA A 250 -25.48 -15.72 -5.15
CA ALA A 250 -26.44 -16.76 -5.44
C ALA A 250 -27.17 -16.53 -6.77
N ARG A 251 -27.65 -15.30 -7.01
CA ARG A 251 -28.34 -14.99 -8.28
C ARG A 251 -27.43 -15.02 -9.50
N ASN A 252 -26.16 -14.63 -9.38
CA ASN A 252 -25.28 -14.48 -10.53
C ASN A 252 -24.48 -15.74 -10.85
N TYR A 253 -24.09 -16.51 -9.85
CA TYR A 253 -23.13 -17.60 -10.02
C TYR A 253 -23.72 -18.99 -9.76
N ILE A 254 -24.69 -19.12 -8.84
CA ILE A 254 -25.28 -20.42 -8.49
C ILE A 254 -26.38 -20.78 -9.51
N ALA A 255 -26.25 -21.95 -10.15
CA ALA A 255 -27.20 -22.47 -11.12
C ALA A 255 -28.30 -23.33 -10.48
N ASP A 256 -27.98 -24.00 -9.38
CA ASP A 256 -28.90 -24.83 -8.60
C ASP A 256 -29.53 -24.05 -7.42
N SER A 257 -29.93 -24.73 -6.34
CA SER A 257 -30.57 -24.06 -5.20
C SER A 257 -29.56 -23.27 -4.37
N HIS A 258 -30.02 -22.20 -3.71
CA HIS A 258 -29.19 -21.38 -2.81
C HIS A 258 -28.50 -22.21 -1.72
N THR A 259 -29.17 -23.24 -1.21
CA THR A 259 -28.66 -24.10 -0.13
C THR A 259 -27.71 -25.19 -0.65
N SER A 260 -27.95 -25.73 -1.84
CA SER A 260 -27.11 -26.75 -2.47
C SER A 260 -25.81 -26.14 -3.01
N ALA A 261 -25.93 -25.08 -3.81
CA ALA A 261 -24.82 -24.27 -4.31
C ALA A 261 -23.66 -25.07 -4.93
N ARG A 262 -23.96 -26.13 -5.69
CA ARG A 262 -22.93 -27.04 -6.26
C ARG A 262 -22.60 -26.70 -7.71
N GLN A 263 -23.54 -26.10 -8.42
CA GLN A 263 -23.41 -25.89 -9.87
C GLN A 263 -23.20 -24.42 -10.18
N LEU A 264 -22.15 -24.13 -10.95
CA LEU A 264 -21.88 -22.78 -11.44
C LEU A 264 -22.62 -22.53 -12.76
N LYS A 265 -23.21 -21.35 -12.93
CA LYS A 265 -23.79 -20.92 -14.21
C LYS A 265 -22.73 -20.91 -15.31
N THR A 266 -22.97 -21.66 -16.38
CA THR A 266 -21.99 -21.88 -17.47
C THR A 266 -21.46 -20.59 -18.09
N HIS A 267 -22.32 -19.59 -18.30
CA HIS A 267 -21.94 -18.30 -18.91
C HIS A 267 -21.10 -17.39 -17.98
N ARG A 268 -20.99 -17.71 -16.68
CA ARG A 268 -20.22 -16.95 -15.68
C ARG A 268 -18.94 -17.67 -15.24
N LYS A 269 -18.63 -18.84 -15.81
CA LYS A 269 -17.42 -19.64 -15.49
C LYS A 269 -16.13 -18.82 -15.62
N THR A 270 -15.96 -18.09 -16.73
CA THR A 270 -14.72 -17.34 -16.99
C THR A 270 -14.52 -16.19 -16.01
N GLU A 271 -15.59 -15.45 -15.70
CA GLU A 271 -15.59 -14.37 -14.72
C GLU A 271 -15.31 -14.90 -13.30
N PHE A 272 -15.99 -15.98 -12.89
CA PHE A 272 -15.76 -16.61 -11.60
C PHE A 272 -14.29 -17.04 -11.43
N ARG A 273 -13.71 -17.62 -12.48
CA ARG A 273 -12.30 -18.03 -12.48
C ARG A 273 -11.35 -16.86 -12.34
N SER A 274 -11.56 -15.78 -13.10
CA SER A 274 -10.70 -14.61 -13.01
C SER A 274 -10.70 -14.05 -11.58
N ILE A 275 -11.87 -13.97 -10.95
CA ILE A 275 -12.00 -13.52 -9.55
C ILE A 275 -11.20 -14.42 -8.60
N VAL A 276 -11.38 -15.75 -8.67
CA VAL A 276 -10.70 -16.69 -7.78
C VAL A 276 -9.17 -16.64 -7.98
N TYR A 277 -8.71 -16.51 -9.22
CA TYR A 277 -7.27 -16.46 -9.53
C TYR A 277 -6.57 -15.22 -8.95
N ASN A 278 -7.27 -14.10 -8.75
CA ASN A 278 -6.69 -12.91 -8.14
C ASN A 278 -6.22 -13.14 -6.68
N TYR A 279 -6.75 -14.17 -6.01
CA TYR A 279 -6.54 -14.44 -4.59
C TYR A 279 -5.87 -15.80 -4.33
N MET A 280 -6.10 -16.80 -5.19
CA MET A 280 -5.67 -18.19 -4.98
C MET A 280 -4.55 -18.60 -5.95
N SER A 281 -3.52 -19.26 -5.43
CA SER A 281 -2.54 -20.05 -6.20
C SER A 281 -2.83 -21.53 -5.94
N ARG A 282 -2.80 -22.38 -6.98
CA ARG A 282 -3.04 -23.81 -6.85
C ARG A 282 -2.20 -24.58 -7.85
N VAL A 283 -1.40 -25.49 -7.33
CA VAL A 283 -0.71 -26.52 -8.11
C VAL A 283 -1.24 -27.90 -7.73
N ARG A 284 -1.43 -28.75 -8.74
CA ARG A 284 -1.93 -30.12 -8.59
C ARG A 284 -0.81 -31.13 -8.64
N ARG A 285 -1.00 -32.31 -8.05
CA ARG A 285 -0.02 -33.41 -8.14
C ARG A 285 0.25 -33.83 -9.58
N GLY A 286 -0.78 -33.91 -10.42
CA GLY A 286 -0.64 -34.27 -11.85
C GLY A 286 0.08 -33.19 -12.67
N ASP A 287 -0.10 -31.92 -12.33
CA ASP A 287 0.46 -30.78 -13.06
C ASP A 287 1.92 -30.50 -12.64
N ALA A 288 2.28 -30.82 -11.40
CA ALA A 288 3.59 -30.54 -10.83
C ALA A 288 4.75 -31.33 -11.48
N GLN A 289 4.45 -32.37 -12.28
CA GLN A 289 5.44 -33.30 -12.86
C GLN A 289 6.37 -33.91 -11.79
N LEU A 290 5.87 -34.08 -10.55
CA LEU A 290 6.62 -34.65 -9.44
C LEU A 290 6.26 -36.12 -9.24
N THR A 291 7.27 -36.94 -8.98
CA THR A 291 7.10 -38.37 -8.71
C THR A 291 6.69 -38.57 -7.25
N PHE A 292 5.50 -39.12 -7.04
CA PHE A 292 5.04 -39.61 -5.74
C PHE A 292 5.21 -41.13 -5.68
N PRO A 293 5.35 -41.73 -4.47
CA PRO A 293 5.33 -43.18 -4.34
C PRO A 293 3.97 -43.73 -4.78
N GLU A 294 3.94 -44.83 -5.56
CA GLU A 294 2.69 -45.50 -5.90
C GLU A 294 2.06 -46.17 -4.68
N ARG A 295 0.72 -46.19 -4.62
CA ARG A 295 -0.04 -46.77 -3.51
C ARG A 295 -0.45 -48.21 -3.85
N ILE A 296 -0.03 -49.16 -3.02
CA ILE A 296 -0.40 -50.58 -3.16
C ILE A 296 -1.23 -50.99 -1.95
N VAL A 297 -2.54 -51.14 -2.11
CA VAL A 297 -3.44 -51.61 -1.04
C VAL A 297 -3.54 -53.14 -1.10
N ARG A 298 -3.35 -53.80 0.05
CA ARG A 298 -3.44 -55.25 0.23
C ARG A 298 -4.27 -55.60 1.44
N SER A 299 -5.18 -56.55 1.28
CA SER A 299 -5.92 -57.15 2.39
C SER A 299 -5.08 -58.24 3.05
N HIS A 300 -4.74 -58.06 4.33
CA HIS A 300 -4.00 -59.03 5.14
C HIS A 300 -4.99 -59.91 5.89
N LYS A 301 -5.42 -60.98 5.24
CA LYS A 301 -6.46 -61.88 5.74
C LYS A 301 -5.86 -62.88 6.72
N VAL A 302 -6.50 -63.02 7.88
CA VAL A 302 -6.11 -63.97 8.93
C VAL A 302 -7.29 -64.84 9.33
N LEU A 303 -7.04 -66.12 9.60
CA LEU A 303 -8.10 -67.04 10.02
C LEU A 303 -8.46 -66.78 11.50
N PRO A 304 -9.75 -66.55 11.84
CA PRO A 304 -10.14 -66.34 13.23
C PRO A 304 -9.95 -67.62 14.06
N THR A 305 -9.54 -67.47 15.31
CA THR A 305 -9.44 -68.58 16.25
C THR A 305 -10.82 -69.03 16.73
N GLU A 306 -10.95 -70.27 17.22
CA GLU A 306 -12.22 -70.75 17.78
C GLU A 306 -12.70 -69.88 18.95
N SER A 307 -11.79 -69.38 19.78
CA SER A 307 -12.12 -68.50 20.91
C SER A 307 -12.64 -67.14 20.46
N GLU A 308 -12.11 -66.57 19.37
CA GLU A 308 -12.66 -65.34 18.76
C GLU A 308 -14.06 -65.57 18.17
N LEU A 309 -14.29 -66.71 17.51
CA LEU A 309 -15.63 -67.07 17.02
C LEU A 309 -16.64 -67.26 18.17
N LYS A 310 -16.20 -67.82 19.31
CA LYS A 310 -17.00 -67.91 20.53
C LYS A 310 -17.35 -66.52 21.06
N LEU A 311 -16.39 -65.57 21.08
CA LEU A 311 -16.65 -64.18 21.47
C LEU A 311 -17.72 -63.51 20.60
N PHE A 312 -17.67 -63.68 19.27
CA PHE A 312 -18.69 -63.11 18.38
C PHE A 312 -20.09 -63.61 18.72
N LYS A 313 -20.24 -64.91 18.99
CA LYS A 313 -21.52 -65.51 19.37
C LYS A 313 -22.02 -64.98 20.73
N LEU A 314 -21.12 -64.81 21.70
CA LEU A 314 -21.47 -64.29 23.04
C LEU A 314 -21.97 -62.84 22.99
N ILE A 315 -21.41 -62.01 22.11
CA ILE A 315 -21.76 -60.58 22.00
C ILE A 315 -22.98 -60.34 21.10
N ALA A 316 -23.27 -61.25 20.16
CA ALA A 316 -24.25 -61.07 19.09
C ALA A 316 -25.67 -60.69 19.57
N ALA A 317 -26.15 -61.27 20.68
CA ALA A 317 -27.46 -60.94 21.24
C ALA A 317 -27.43 -59.72 22.18
N PRO A 318 -26.51 -59.61 23.17
CA PRO A 318 -26.45 -58.46 24.07
C PRO A 318 -26.27 -57.11 23.35
N ILE A 319 -25.46 -57.07 22.29
CA ILE A 319 -25.18 -55.81 21.57
C ILE A 319 -26.43 -55.20 20.93
N GLN A 320 -27.41 -56.02 20.53
CA GLN A 320 -28.64 -55.55 19.87
C GLN A 320 -29.55 -54.74 20.79
N GLN A 321 -29.48 -54.98 22.10
CA GLN A 321 -30.34 -54.33 23.10
C GLN A 321 -29.82 -52.95 23.55
N LEU A 322 -28.65 -52.55 23.07
CA LEU A 322 -27.99 -51.30 23.46
C LEU A 322 -28.34 -50.14 22.52
N ASN A 323 -28.10 -48.91 22.98
CA ASN A 323 -28.23 -47.73 22.13
C ASN A 323 -27.18 -47.71 20.99
N GLY A 324 -27.44 -46.91 19.95
CA GLY A 324 -26.60 -46.87 18.75
C GLY A 324 -25.13 -46.54 19.02
N LEU A 325 -24.84 -45.62 19.95
CA LEU A 325 -23.47 -45.24 20.31
C LEU A 325 -22.71 -46.39 20.99
N ALA A 326 -23.37 -47.10 21.91
CA ALA A 326 -22.83 -48.28 22.57
C ALA A 326 -22.58 -49.43 21.57
N GLN A 327 -23.49 -49.61 20.61
CA GLN A 327 -23.32 -50.58 19.52
C GLN A 327 -22.09 -50.29 18.66
N VAL A 328 -21.90 -49.04 18.21
CA VAL A 328 -20.70 -48.64 17.46
C VAL A 328 -19.45 -48.89 18.29
N SER A 329 -19.46 -48.48 19.55
CA SER A 329 -18.30 -48.58 20.43
C SER A 329 -17.87 -50.03 20.66
N ILE A 330 -18.82 -50.94 20.93
CA ILE A 330 -18.53 -52.38 21.10
C ILE A 330 -18.10 -52.99 19.77
N ALA A 331 -18.75 -52.67 18.65
CA ALA A 331 -18.38 -53.21 17.35
C ALA A 331 -16.97 -52.78 16.90
N LYS A 332 -16.58 -51.52 17.16
CA LYS A 332 -15.21 -51.02 16.94
C LYS A 332 -14.20 -51.75 17.84
N ALA A 333 -14.51 -51.95 19.12
CA ALA A 333 -13.66 -52.71 20.03
C ALA A 333 -13.50 -54.17 19.61
N LEU A 334 -14.59 -54.78 19.13
CA LEU A 334 -14.63 -56.15 18.60
C LEU A 334 -13.74 -56.34 17.36
N VAL A 335 -13.71 -55.34 16.48
CA VAL A 335 -12.82 -55.31 15.30
C VAL A 335 -11.36 -55.06 15.70
N SER A 336 -11.11 -54.31 16.77
CA SER A 336 -9.76 -53.92 17.17
C SER A 336 -8.98 -55.06 17.84
N SER A 337 -9.44 -55.54 19.00
CA SER A 337 -8.83 -56.68 19.68
C SER A 337 -9.74 -57.27 20.76
N PRO A 338 -9.58 -58.58 21.11
CA PRO A 338 -10.28 -59.18 22.24
C PRO A 338 -10.03 -58.45 23.57
N GLN A 339 -8.82 -57.93 23.79
CA GLN A 339 -8.45 -57.15 24.98
C GLN A 339 -9.21 -55.82 25.04
N ALA A 340 -9.32 -55.13 23.90
CA ALA A 340 -10.08 -53.89 23.81
C ALA A 340 -11.58 -54.11 24.05
N LEU A 341 -12.14 -55.21 23.53
CA LEU A 341 -13.52 -55.60 23.82
C LEU A 341 -13.75 -55.84 25.31
N ALA A 342 -12.89 -56.64 25.96
CA ALA A 342 -13.03 -56.93 27.39
C ALA A 342 -12.94 -55.64 28.24
N SER A 343 -11.96 -54.77 27.97
CA SER A 343 -11.84 -53.46 28.64
C SER A 343 -13.10 -52.62 28.46
N GLN A 344 -13.61 -52.53 27.23
CA GLN A 344 -14.79 -51.72 26.93
C GLN A 344 -16.04 -52.23 27.66
N LEU A 345 -16.28 -53.55 27.67
CA LEU A 345 -17.43 -54.13 28.36
C LEU A 345 -17.33 -54.00 29.87
N ASN A 346 -16.14 -54.20 30.45
CA ASN A 346 -15.92 -54.01 31.89
C ASN A 346 -16.17 -52.55 32.30
N ASN A 347 -15.71 -51.59 31.49
CA ASN A 347 -15.96 -50.16 31.72
C ASN A 347 -17.45 -49.81 31.61
N MET A 348 -18.18 -50.43 30.69
CA MET A 348 -19.63 -50.23 30.54
C MET A 348 -20.41 -50.89 31.67
N ALA A 349 -20.03 -52.09 32.09
CA ALA A 349 -20.65 -52.82 33.18
C ALA A 349 -20.44 -52.11 34.53
N ALA A 350 -19.22 -51.59 34.78
CA ALA A 350 -18.93 -50.74 35.94
C ALA A 350 -19.77 -49.45 35.98
N LYS A 351 -20.18 -48.93 34.81
CA LYS A 351 -21.07 -47.77 34.68
C LYS A 351 -22.56 -48.14 34.67
N GLY A 352 -22.91 -49.42 34.82
CA GLY A 352 -24.28 -49.92 34.82
C GLY A 352 -24.98 -49.92 33.45
N THR A 353 -24.23 -49.74 32.36
CA THR A 353 -24.80 -49.65 31.00
C THR A 353 -24.69 -50.96 30.20
N PHE A 354 -24.11 -52.01 30.79
CA PHE A 354 -23.97 -53.34 30.19
C PHE A 354 -24.07 -54.45 31.27
N PRO A 355 -24.59 -55.65 30.96
CA PRO A 355 -24.68 -56.74 31.93
C PRO A 355 -23.31 -57.23 32.43
N GLN A 356 -23.12 -57.23 33.75
CA GLN A 356 -21.86 -57.66 34.39
C GLN A 356 -21.56 -59.15 34.11
N ASP A 357 -22.57 -60.02 34.09
CA ASP A 357 -22.39 -61.46 33.88
C ASP A 357 -21.81 -61.77 32.47
N VAL A 358 -22.22 -60.99 31.46
CA VAL A 358 -21.69 -61.11 30.09
C VAL A 358 -20.27 -60.55 30.02
N ALA A 359 -19.99 -59.43 30.67
CA ALA A 359 -18.65 -58.84 30.73
C ALA A 359 -17.63 -59.78 31.42
N ASP A 360 -18.02 -60.44 32.51
CA ASP A 360 -17.19 -61.41 33.22
C ASP A 360 -16.91 -62.64 32.35
N LYS A 361 -17.93 -63.19 31.67
CA LYS A 361 -17.76 -64.30 30.71
C LYS A 361 -16.80 -63.95 29.58
N VAL A 362 -16.91 -62.75 29.00
CA VAL A 362 -15.99 -62.27 27.96
C VAL A 362 -14.57 -62.14 28.51
N SER A 363 -14.41 -61.59 29.71
CA SER A 363 -13.10 -61.45 30.36
C SER A 363 -12.42 -62.80 30.60
N VAL A 364 -13.17 -63.84 30.99
CA VAL A 364 -12.65 -65.21 31.12
C VAL A 364 -12.17 -65.75 29.77
N VAL A 365 -13.00 -65.66 28.73
CA VAL A 365 -12.64 -66.14 27.38
C VAL A 365 -11.41 -65.42 26.84
N VAL A 366 -11.28 -64.10 27.08
CA VAL A 366 -10.13 -63.31 26.65
C VAL A 366 -8.87 -63.64 27.45
N ARG A 367 -8.98 -63.91 28.76
CA ARG A 367 -7.85 -64.29 29.61
C ARG A 367 -7.30 -65.67 29.28
N GLU A 368 -8.17 -66.61 28.94
CA GLU A 368 -7.79 -67.97 28.50
C GLU A 368 -7.34 -67.99 27.03
N MET A 369 -7.53 -66.90 26.29
CA MET A 369 -7.10 -66.79 24.90
C MET A 369 -5.58 -66.70 24.81
N GLY A 370 -4.99 -67.54 23.95
CA GLY A 370 -3.58 -67.45 23.57
C GLY A 370 -3.30 -66.30 22.60
N ILE A 371 -2.43 -66.54 21.61
CA ILE A 371 -2.14 -65.57 20.54
C ILE A 371 -3.40 -65.40 19.67
N THR A 372 -3.85 -64.15 19.51
CA THR A 372 -5.03 -63.82 18.68
C THR A 372 -4.71 -63.94 17.19
N ALA A 373 -5.73 -64.12 16.35
CA ALA A 373 -5.52 -64.31 14.90
C ALA A 373 -4.75 -63.15 14.26
N LYS A 374 -5.07 -61.90 14.64
CA LYS A 374 -4.40 -60.71 14.11
C LYS A 374 -2.96 -60.56 14.61
N LEU A 375 -2.64 -60.98 15.84
CA LEU A 375 -1.24 -61.01 16.33
C LEU A 375 -0.41 -62.07 15.60
N SER A 376 -0.99 -63.24 15.36
CA SER A 376 -0.34 -64.28 14.52
C SER A 376 -0.13 -63.78 13.09
N GLY A 377 -1.10 -63.08 12.51
CA GLY A 377 -0.93 -62.43 11.21
C GLY A 377 0.14 -61.36 11.18
N LEU A 378 0.26 -60.56 12.25
CA LEU A 378 1.33 -59.56 12.39
C LEU A 378 2.71 -60.24 12.40
N ASP A 379 2.86 -61.36 13.10
CA ASP A 379 4.10 -62.13 13.13
C ASP A 379 4.53 -62.60 11.73
N SER A 380 3.59 -63.18 10.97
CA SER A 380 3.83 -63.56 9.57
C SER A 380 4.27 -62.37 8.70
N LEU A 381 3.65 -61.21 8.88
CA LEU A 381 4.02 -59.98 8.16
C LEU A 381 5.41 -59.48 8.56
N LEU A 382 5.75 -59.51 9.85
CA LEU A 382 7.08 -59.11 10.34
C LEU A 382 8.17 -60.05 9.81
N ALA A 383 7.91 -61.36 9.79
CA ALA A 383 8.82 -62.35 9.22
C ALA A 383 9.07 -62.08 7.74
N GLN A 384 8.02 -61.78 6.96
CA GLN A 384 8.13 -61.39 5.56
C GLN A 384 8.98 -60.11 5.39
N LEU A 385 8.69 -59.05 6.15
CA LEU A 385 9.42 -57.78 6.05
C LEU A 385 10.90 -57.91 6.43
N ARG A 386 11.20 -58.72 7.46
CA ARG A 386 12.58 -59.03 7.87
C ARG A 386 13.34 -59.80 6.80
N ALA A 387 12.68 -60.73 6.10
CA ALA A 387 13.28 -61.49 5.02
C ALA A 387 13.54 -60.62 3.78
N GLU A 388 12.58 -59.75 3.42
CA GLU A 388 12.70 -58.86 2.26
C GLU A 388 13.70 -57.71 2.48
N ARG A 389 13.77 -57.15 3.70
CA ARG A 389 14.60 -55.98 4.05
C ARG A 389 15.24 -56.10 5.44
N PRO A 390 16.26 -56.96 5.63
CA PRO A 390 16.79 -57.28 6.96
C PRO A 390 17.43 -56.10 7.70
N ARG A 391 17.96 -55.10 6.98
CA ARG A 391 18.72 -53.99 7.56
C ARG A 391 17.85 -52.78 7.94
N ASP A 392 16.85 -52.46 7.13
CA ASP A 392 16.19 -51.16 7.16
C ASP A 392 14.65 -51.23 7.07
N TRP A 393 14.06 -52.41 7.26
CA TRP A 393 12.61 -52.55 7.32
C TRP A 393 12.00 -51.68 8.43
N ARG A 394 10.90 -51.03 8.08
CA ARG A 394 10.17 -50.10 8.94
C ARG A 394 8.67 -50.30 8.73
N LEU A 395 7.94 -50.49 9.81
CA LEU A 395 6.49 -50.71 9.80
C LEU A 395 5.79 -49.67 10.68
N VAL A 396 4.74 -49.06 10.15
CA VAL A 396 3.84 -48.21 10.92
C VAL A 396 2.52 -48.93 11.10
N ILE A 397 2.15 -49.21 12.34
CA ILE A 397 0.90 -49.84 12.73
C ILE A 397 -0.05 -48.78 13.28
N PHE A 398 -1.26 -48.70 12.74
CA PHE A 398 -2.31 -47.85 13.27
C PHE A 398 -3.42 -48.66 13.94
N THR A 399 -3.87 -48.17 15.10
CA THR A 399 -5.01 -48.71 15.86
C THR A 399 -5.85 -47.58 16.47
N GLU A 400 -7.14 -47.79 16.75
CA GLU A 400 -7.98 -46.79 17.44
C GLU A 400 -7.86 -46.85 18.97
N LEU A 401 -7.62 -48.04 19.53
CA LEU A 401 -7.75 -48.30 20.97
C LEU A 401 -6.38 -48.48 21.64
N ARG A 402 -6.24 -47.95 22.85
CA ARG A 402 -4.99 -47.99 23.62
C ARG A 402 -4.69 -49.41 24.09
N GLU A 403 -5.72 -50.15 24.45
CA GLU A 403 -5.64 -51.55 24.85
C GLU A 403 -5.03 -52.41 23.74
N THR A 404 -5.44 -52.17 22.49
CA THR A 404 -4.86 -52.82 21.32
C THR A 404 -3.41 -52.40 21.08
N GLN A 405 -3.09 -51.10 21.22
CA GLN A 405 -1.71 -50.61 21.15
C GLN A 405 -0.80 -51.31 22.17
N ASN A 406 -1.26 -51.44 23.42
CA ASN A 406 -0.52 -52.11 24.49
C ASN A 406 -0.35 -53.61 24.20
N ALA A 407 -1.42 -54.29 23.77
CA ALA A 407 -1.37 -55.71 23.44
C ALA A 407 -0.39 -56.01 22.29
N ILE A 408 -0.35 -55.16 21.26
CA ILE A 408 0.63 -55.26 20.17
C ILE A 408 2.04 -55.03 20.73
N GLY A 409 2.24 -54.00 21.56
CA GLY A 409 3.53 -53.70 22.17
C GLY A 409 4.08 -54.85 23.01
N GLU A 410 3.28 -55.42 23.90
CA GLU A 410 3.64 -56.58 24.73
C GLU A 410 3.95 -57.83 23.88
N TYR A 411 3.28 -57.99 22.73
CA TYR A 411 3.57 -59.07 21.81
C TYR A 411 4.89 -58.86 21.06
N LEU A 412 5.15 -57.63 20.59
CA LEU A 412 6.41 -57.28 19.93
C LEU A 412 7.62 -57.39 20.87
N ASP A 413 7.44 -57.02 22.15
CA ASP A 413 8.48 -57.16 23.17
C ASP A 413 8.85 -58.63 23.40
N ARG A 414 7.85 -59.53 23.45
CA ARG A 414 8.06 -60.98 23.48
C ARG A 414 8.81 -61.51 22.26
N LEU A 415 8.58 -60.93 21.08
CA LEU A 415 9.29 -61.25 19.83
C LEU A 415 10.64 -60.52 19.69
N GLN A 416 11.06 -59.77 20.72
CA GLN A 416 12.26 -58.93 20.74
C GLN A 416 12.34 -57.98 19.53
N VAL A 417 11.19 -57.45 19.11
CA VAL A 417 11.07 -56.46 18.02
C VAL A 417 11.13 -55.07 18.62
N PRO A 418 12.11 -54.21 18.27
CA PRO A 418 12.16 -52.83 18.75
C PRO A 418 10.94 -52.03 18.28
N CYS A 419 10.06 -51.64 19.21
CA CYS A 419 8.86 -50.86 18.92
C CYS A 419 8.77 -49.57 19.75
N ALA A 420 8.01 -48.60 19.26
CA ALA A 420 7.68 -47.39 20.01
C ALA A 420 6.22 -46.97 19.81
N PHE A 421 5.69 -46.24 20.79
CA PHE A 421 4.30 -45.78 20.80
C PHE A 421 4.20 -44.31 20.40
N ILE A 422 3.15 -44.01 19.62
CA ILE A 422 2.70 -42.64 19.36
C ILE A 422 1.23 -42.54 19.83
N ASN A 423 0.96 -41.67 20.80
CA ASN A 423 -0.38 -41.45 21.34
C ASN A 423 -0.56 -40.03 21.89
N GLY A 424 -1.75 -39.70 22.37
CA GLY A 424 -2.08 -38.35 22.86
C GLY A 424 -1.45 -37.96 24.22
N ASP A 425 -0.70 -38.86 24.88
CA ASP A 425 -0.30 -38.66 26.28
C ASP A 425 0.95 -37.79 26.45
N SER A 426 1.87 -37.79 25.47
CA SER A 426 3.09 -36.98 25.56
C SER A 426 3.69 -36.65 24.20
N SER A 427 3.72 -35.36 23.84
CA SER A 427 4.35 -34.88 22.61
C SER A 427 5.86 -35.15 22.56
N ILE A 428 6.55 -35.06 23.70
CA ILE A 428 8.00 -35.29 23.81
C ILE A 428 8.34 -36.76 23.55
N ARG A 429 7.60 -37.70 24.15
CA ARG A 429 7.81 -39.14 23.91
C ARG A 429 7.55 -39.52 22.45
N ASN A 430 6.53 -38.93 21.84
CA ASN A 430 6.24 -39.15 20.42
C ASN A 430 7.41 -38.67 19.53
N GLN A 431 8.00 -37.51 19.83
CA GLN A 431 9.16 -36.99 19.10
C GLN A 431 10.39 -37.88 19.24
N ASP A 432 10.71 -38.36 20.45
CA ASP A 432 11.80 -39.30 20.67
C ASP A 432 11.58 -40.62 19.91
N ALA A 433 10.36 -41.16 19.92
CA ALA A 433 10.00 -42.34 19.14
C ALA A 433 10.24 -42.14 17.63
N ILE A 434 9.83 -41.01 17.07
CA ILE A 434 10.05 -40.67 15.66
C ILE A 434 11.55 -40.51 15.37
N ALA A 435 12.31 -39.86 16.25
CA ALA A 435 13.75 -39.67 16.08
C ALA A 435 14.49 -41.02 16.01
N ARG A 436 14.19 -41.95 16.93
CA ARG A 436 14.75 -43.32 16.93
C ARG A 436 14.32 -44.16 15.73
N PHE A 437 13.14 -43.90 15.18
CA PHE A 437 12.63 -44.55 13.96
C PHE A 437 13.30 -44.03 12.68
N LYS A 438 13.68 -42.75 12.67
CA LYS A 438 14.37 -42.08 11.56
C LYS A 438 15.85 -42.45 11.44
N THR A 439 16.49 -43.03 12.46
CA THR A 439 17.91 -43.40 12.39
C THR A 439 18.15 -44.45 11.30
N ASP A 440 19.38 -44.51 10.78
CA ASP A 440 19.82 -45.52 9.83
C ASP A 440 21.09 -46.22 10.35
N PRO A 441 21.03 -47.51 10.77
CA PRO A 441 19.83 -48.35 10.84
C PRO A 441 18.82 -47.88 11.91
N PRO A 442 17.53 -48.26 11.80
CA PRO A 442 16.51 -47.84 12.76
C PRO A 442 16.75 -48.45 14.14
N ARG A 443 16.74 -47.63 15.20
CA ARG A 443 16.73 -48.12 16.60
C ARG A 443 15.36 -48.68 17.00
N VAL A 444 14.33 -48.28 16.27
CA VAL A 444 12.95 -48.75 16.40
C VAL A 444 12.46 -49.12 15.01
N ASN A 445 12.05 -50.37 14.79
CA ASN A 445 11.54 -50.84 13.50
C ASN A 445 10.03 -50.65 13.36
N VAL A 446 9.30 -50.65 14.48
CA VAL A 446 7.83 -50.59 14.49
C VAL A 446 7.34 -49.38 15.27
N ILE A 447 6.54 -48.52 14.63
CA ILE A 447 5.76 -47.50 15.32
C ILE A 447 4.33 -48.00 15.45
N ILE A 448 3.79 -48.00 16.66
CA ILE A 448 2.37 -48.28 16.91
C ILE A 448 1.71 -46.96 17.29
N SER A 449 0.78 -46.49 16.48
CA SER A 449 0.16 -45.18 16.62
C SER A 449 -1.34 -45.27 16.83
N THR A 450 -1.87 -44.54 17.81
CA THR A 450 -3.32 -44.35 17.97
C THR A 450 -3.82 -43.17 17.14
N ALA A 451 -5.12 -43.15 16.83
CA ALA A 451 -5.75 -42.04 16.09
C ALA A 451 -5.42 -40.66 16.69
N ALA A 452 -5.40 -40.56 18.03
CA ALA A 452 -5.09 -39.31 18.75
C ALA A 452 -3.61 -38.86 18.68
N GLY A 453 -2.67 -39.76 18.36
CA GLY A 453 -1.24 -39.44 18.24
C GLY A 453 -0.74 -39.29 16.80
N ALA A 454 -1.51 -39.79 15.83
CA ALA A 454 -1.12 -39.92 14.42
C ALA A 454 -1.32 -38.65 13.57
N GLU A 455 -2.20 -37.76 13.98
CA GLU A 455 -2.49 -36.55 13.23
C GLU A 455 -1.25 -35.63 13.21
N GLY A 456 -0.90 -35.14 12.02
CA GLY A 456 0.23 -34.23 11.78
C GLY A 456 1.58 -34.87 11.46
N VAL A 457 1.95 -35.99 12.09
CA VAL A 457 3.33 -36.53 12.06
C VAL A 457 3.84 -36.90 10.65
N ASN A 458 5.13 -36.63 10.39
CA ASN A 458 5.82 -37.07 9.18
C ASN A 458 6.53 -38.42 9.39
N LEU A 459 6.03 -39.48 8.75
CA LEU A 459 6.54 -40.86 8.85
C LEU A 459 7.03 -41.40 7.48
N GLN A 460 7.36 -40.52 6.54
CA GLN A 460 7.75 -40.87 5.15
C GLN A 460 9.02 -41.73 5.00
N VAL A 461 9.77 -41.94 6.09
CA VAL A 461 10.93 -42.86 6.13
C VAL A 461 10.45 -44.32 6.05
N ALA A 462 9.23 -44.61 6.50
CA ALA A 462 8.58 -45.89 6.29
C ALA A 462 8.01 -46.00 4.87
N ASN A 463 7.81 -47.23 4.42
CA ASN A 463 7.06 -47.53 3.18
C ASN A 463 5.97 -48.58 3.39
N VAL A 464 5.83 -49.12 4.60
CA VAL A 464 4.83 -50.12 4.95
C VAL A 464 3.93 -49.62 6.08
N LEU A 465 2.63 -49.64 5.82
CA LEU A 465 1.57 -49.28 6.75
C LEU A 465 0.71 -50.50 7.03
N LEU A 466 0.39 -50.75 8.30
CA LEU A 466 -0.60 -51.73 8.72
C LEU A 466 -1.74 -51.04 9.47
N ASN A 467 -2.93 -51.04 8.90
CA ASN A 467 -4.16 -50.78 9.64
C ASN A 467 -4.52 -52.06 10.41
N TYR A 468 -4.20 -52.10 11.71
CA TYR A 468 -4.50 -53.24 12.56
C TYR A 468 -6.01 -53.36 12.82
N ASP A 469 -6.63 -52.20 13.01
CA ASP A 469 -8.07 -52.01 12.87
C ASP A 469 -8.37 -51.04 11.74
N LEU A 470 -9.45 -51.33 11.02
CA LEU A 470 -10.02 -50.45 10.01
C LEU A 470 -10.99 -49.49 10.72
N PRO A 471 -10.67 -48.19 10.79
CA PRO A 471 -11.58 -47.21 11.36
C PRO A 471 -12.81 -47.13 10.45
N TRP A 472 -13.99 -47.01 11.07
CA TRP A 472 -15.24 -46.94 10.33
C TRP A 472 -15.43 -45.58 9.64
N ASN A 473 -14.64 -44.58 10.01
CA ASN A 473 -14.50 -43.32 9.28
C ASN A 473 -13.37 -43.43 8.22
N PRO A 474 -13.72 -43.40 6.92
CA PRO A 474 -12.73 -43.54 5.84
C PRO A 474 -11.69 -42.41 5.79
N MET A 475 -12.04 -41.22 6.28
CA MET A 475 -11.10 -40.08 6.31
C MET A 475 -9.93 -40.33 7.24
N VAL A 476 -10.15 -41.03 8.36
CA VAL A 476 -9.07 -41.44 9.27
C VAL A 476 -8.07 -42.33 8.52
N VAL A 477 -8.55 -43.20 7.62
CA VAL A 477 -7.68 -44.08 6.84
C VAL A 477 -6.79 -43.29 5.87
N GLU A 478 -7.35 -42.32 5.16
CA GLU A 478 -6.59 -41.53 4.19
C GLU A 478 -5.57 -40.62 4.87
N GLN A 479 -5.94 -40.05 6.02
CA GLN A 479 -5.01 -39.31 6.86
C GLN A 479 -3.85 -40.18 7.34
N ARG A 480 -4.09 -41.46 7.69
CA ARG A 480 -3.03 -42.42 8.05
C ARG A 480 -2.08 -42.65 6.87
N VAL A 481 -2.61 -42.89 5.66
CA VAL A 481 -1.81 -43.09 4.44
C VAL A 481 -0.96 -41.84 4.11
N GLY A 482 -1.54 -40.65 4.23
CA GLY A 482 -0.85 -39.38 4.01
C GLY A 482 0.26 -39.04 5.00
N ARG A 483 0.44 -39.83 6.08
CA ARG A 483 1.62 -39.71 6.97
C ARG A 483 2.88 -40.32 6.36
N ILE A 484 2.72 -41.23 5.40
CA ILE A 484 3.80 -42.00 4.79
C ILE A 484 3.97 -41.61 3.31
N GLN A 485 2.88 -41.57 2.54
CA GLN A 485 2.91 -41.19 1.12
C GLN A 485 3.05 -39.66 0.96
N ARG A 486 4.29 -39.16 0.89
CA ARG A 486 4.64 -37.74 0.74
C ARG A 486 5.72 -37.52 -0.33
N LEU A 487 5.85 -36.27 -0.80
CA LEU A 487 6.95 -35.86 -1.70
C LEU A 487 8.30 -35.94 -1.01
N GLY A 488 9.31 -36.32 -1.79
CA GLY A 488 10.66 -36.55 -1.28
C GLY A 488 10.79 -37.83 -0.46
N SER A 489 9.82 -38.74 -0.53
CA SER A 489 10.02 -40.11 -0.05
C SER A 489 11.02 -40.83 -0.96
N ASN A 490 11.99 -41.52 -0.36
CA ASN A 490 12.99 -42.31 -1.09
C ASN A 490 12.42 -43.63 -1.64
N HIS A 491 11.16 -43.95 -1.32
CA HIS A 491 10.52 -45.20 -1.70
C HIS A 491 9.65 -45.00 -2.94
N GLN A 492 9.78 -45.89 -3.92
CA GLN A 492 8.93 -45.85 -5.13
C GLN A 492 7.48 -46.24 -4.83
N ASN A 493 7.24 -47.07 -3.81
CA ASN A 493 5.94 -47.62 -3.48
C ASN A 493 5.66 -47.53 -1.96
N VAL A 494 4.41 -47.24 -1.60
CA VAL A 494 3.88 -47.37 -0.23
C VAL A 494 2.87 -48.51 -0.20
N ILE A 495 3.15 -49.51 0.64
CA ILE A 495 2.32 -50.70 0.81
C ILE A 495 1.42 -50.53 2.03
N ILE A 496 0.11 -50.68 1.82
CA ILE A 496 -0.91 -50.55 2.86
C ILE A 496 -1.54 -51.92 3.08
N PHE A 497 -1.31 -52.49 4.25
CA PHE A 497 -1.95 -53.70 4.72
C PHE A 497 -3.15 -53.35 5.60
N ASN A 498 -4.30 -53.96 5.31
CA ASN A 498 -5.48 -53.90 6.18
C ASN A 498 -5.67 -55.27 6.83
N ALA A 499 -5.50 -55.38 8.16
CA ALA A 499 -5.68 -56.64 8.89
C ALA A 499 -7.17 -56.97 9.03
N ILE A 500 -7.58 -58.14 8.55
CA ILE A 500 -9.00 -58.52 8.44
C ILE A 500 -9.17 -60.00 8.84
N LEU A 501 -10.14 -60.30 9.71
CA LEU A 501 -10.54 -61.68 10.03
C LEU A 501 -11.36 -62.30 8.89
N GLN A 502 -10.80 -63.34 8.27
CA GLN A 502 -11.38 -64.06 7.14
C GLN A 502 -12.71 -64.74 7.52
N GLY A 503 -13.70 -64.65 6.63
CA GLY A 503 -15.02 -65.26 6.80
C GLY A 503 -15.97 -64.54 7.76
N THR A 504 -15.52 -63.46 8.41
CA THR A 504 -16.32 -62.69 9.38
C THR A 504 -16.96 -61.45 8.74
N PHE A 505 -17.78 -60.72 9.51
CA PHE A 505 -18.32 -59.42 9.09
C PHE A 505 -17.22 -58.39 8.76
N GLU A 506 -16.02 -58.56 9.35
CA GLU A 506 -14.88 -57.68 9.08
C GLU A 506 -14.44 -57.79 7.62
N GLU A 507 -14.33 -59.00 7.05
CA GLU A 507 -14.03 -59.19 5.63
C GLU A 507 -15.21 -58.85 4.75
N LYS A 508 -16.38 -59.43 5.08
CA LYS A 508 -17.56 -59.39 4.21
C LYS A 508 -18.11 -57.99 4.03
N ILE A 509 -17.96 -57.11 5.04
CA ILE A 509 -18.55 -55.77 5.07
C ILE A 509 -17.47 -54.70 5.13
N VAL A 510 -16.76 -54.60 6.27
CA VAL A 510 -15.87 -53.45 6.56
C VAL A 510 -14.70 -53.40 5.59
N GLY A 511 -13.98 -54.52 5.43
CA GLY A 511 -12.85 -54.67 4.53
C GLY A 511 -13.21 -54.41 3.08
N ARG A 512 -14.29 -55.03 2.59
CA ARG A 512 -14.76 -54.86 1.20
C ARG A 512 -15.12 -53.41 0.88
N LEU A 513 -15.88 -52.73 1.76
CA LEU A 513 -16.28 -51.34 1.55
C LEU A 513 -15.10 -50.39 1.66
N MET A 514 -14.21 -50.58 2.65
CA MET A 514 -13.01 -49.75 2.83
C MET A 514 -12.03 -49.92 1.68
N GLU A 515 -11.76 -51.14 1.23
CA GLU A 515 -10.85 -51.41 0.11
C GLU A 515 -11.38 -50.73 -1.18
N LYS A 516 -12.68 -50.86 -1.46
CA LYS A 516 -13.29 -50.19 -2.61
C LYS A 516 -13.19 -48.68 -2.51
N LEU A 517 -13.44 -48.12 -1.32
CA LEU A 517 -13.35 -46.68 -1.09
C LEU A 517 -11.90 -46.17 -1.20
N GLN A 518 -10.91 -46.90 -0.68
CA GLN A 518 -9.49 -46.59 -0.80
C GLN A 518 -8.99 -46.63 -2.26
N LEU A 519 -9.40 -47.65 -3.03
CA LEU A 519 -9.09 -47.76 -4.46
C LEU A 519 -9.83 -46.71 -5.30
N ALA A 520 -11.01 -46.28 -4.85
CA ALA A 520 -11.77 -45.21 -5.48
C ALA A 520 -11.15 -43.83 -5.21
N SER A 521 -10.77 -43.58 -3.96
CA SER A 521 -10.11 -42.37 -3.47
C SER A 521 -8.79 -42.06 -4.16
N HIS A 522 -7.92 -43.07 -4.36
CA HIS A 522 -6.61 -42.88 -4.98
C HIS A 522 -6.68 -42.17 -6.36
N ALA A 523 -7.79 -42.36 -7.09
CA ALA A 523 -7.98 -41.78 -8.42
C ALA A 523 -8.61 -40.37 -8.44
N ILE A 524 -9.26 -39.94 -7.35
CA ILE A 524 -10.09 -38.70 -7.28
C ILE A 524 -9.53 -37.71 -6.25
N GLY A 525 -8.76 -38.16 -5.26
CA GLY A 525 -8.09 -37.31 -4.27
C GLY A 525 -8.99 -36.77 -3.15
N ASP A 526 -10.31 -36.99 -3.19
CA ASP A 526 -11.26 -36.63 -2.13
C ASP A 526 -12.23 -37.80 -1.82
N ILE A 527 -12.29 -38.19 -0.55
CA ILE A 527 -13.15 -39.26 -0.04
C ILE A 527 -14.53 -38.72 0.36
N GLU A 528 -14.61 -37.47 0.79
CA GLU A 528 -15.83 -36.88 1.36
C GLU A 528 -16.89 -36.74 0.26
N SER A 529 -16.50 -36.20 -0.89
CA SER A 529 -17.36 -36.14 -2.08
C SER A 529 -17.81 -37.53 -2.54
N LEU A 530 -16.96 -38.56 -2.36
CA LEU A 530 -17.25 -39.96 -2.72
C LEU A 530 -18.33 -40.58 -1.85
N LEU A 531 -18.31 -40.29 -0.57
CA LEU A 531 -19.36 -40.72 0.35
C LEU A 531 -20.68 -40.01 0.05
N GLU A 532 -20.66 -38.72 -0.26
CA GLU A 532 -21.87 -37.97 -0.65
C GLU A 532 -22.51 -38.53 -1.93
N ALA A 533 -21.73 -38.70 -3.00
CA ALA A 533 -22.22 -39.19 -4.29
C ALA A 533 -22.74 -40.64 -4.22
N ALA A 534 -22.24 -41.44 -3.27
CA ALA A 534 -22.78 -42.78 -2.99
C ALA A 534 -24.13 -42.76 -2.24
N GLY A 535 -24.73 -41.58 -2.03
CA GLY A 535 -26.05 -41.43 -1.40
C GLY A 535 -26.03 -41.74 0.10
N LEU A 536 -24.90 -41.46 0.77
CA LEU A 536 -24.69 -41.77 2.18
C LEU A 536 -24.94 -40.55 3.10
N GLU A 537 -25.50 -39.44 2.57
CA GLU A 537 -25.90 -38.23 3.31
C GLU A 537 -27.28 -37.70 2.84
N GLU A 538 -28.28 -37.51 3.71
CA GLU A 538 -28.72 -36.15 4.11
C GLU A 538 -28.90 -36.00 5.64
N GLY A 539 -28.07 -35.21 6.34
CA GLY A 539 -28.18 -34.90 7.79
C GLY A 539 -26.81 -34.75 8.48
N GLU A 540 -26.77 -34.22 9.72
CA GLU A 540 -25.53 -33.80 10.43
C GLU A 540 -24.33 -34.76 10.32
N LYS A 541 -23.15 -34.17 10.03
CA LYS A 541 -21.92 -34.74 9.46
C LYS A 541 -21.38 -36.00 10.16
N GLU A 542 -20.74 -36.87 9.36
CA GLU A 542 -19.91 -38.05 9.73
C GLU A 542 -20.64 -39.28 10.35
N SER A 543 -21.81 -39.12 10.97
CA SER A 543 -22.49 -40.21 11.69
C SER A 543 -23.10 -41.32 10.79
N LYS A 544 -23.46 -41.04 9.53
CA LYS A 544 -24.34 -41.93 8.74
C LYS A 544 -23.67 -43.13 8.08
N PHE A 545 -22.42 -43.00 7.62
CA PHE A 545 -21.67 -44.14 7.08
C PHE A 545 -21.30 -45.12 8.20
N GLU A 546 -20.88 -44.60 9.36
CA GLU A 546 -20.68 -45.42 10.56
C GLU A 546 -21.99 -46.10 10.99
N ASP A 547 -23.13 -45.41 10.93
CA ASP A 547 -24.45 -45.99 11.20
C ASP A 547 -24.89 -47.05 10.18
N MET A 548 -24.49 -46.91 8.92
CA MET A 548 -24.72 -47.92 7.88
C MET A 548 -23.87 -49.17 8.15
N LEU A 549 -22.56 -48.99 8.42
CA LEU A 549 -21.68 -50.07 8.84
C LEU A 549 -22.20 -50.75 10.10
N ARG A 550 -22.65 -49.96 11.10
CA ARG A 550 -23.27 -50.48 12.32
C ARG A 550 -24.44 -51.42 12.01
N ARG A 551 -25.37 -50.99 11.15
CA ARG A 551 -26.54 -51.80 10.79
C ARG A 551 -26.16 -53.10 10.09
N LEU A 552 -25.25 -53.04 9.11
CA LEU A 552 -24.77 -54.23 8.39
C LEU A 552 -24.01 -55.19 9.32
N VAL A 553 -23.12 -54.68 10.17
CA VAL A 553 -22.36 -55.48 11.13
C VAL A 553 -23.29 -56.16 12.14
N LEU A 554 -24.26 -55.44 12.70
CA LEU A 554 -25.25 -56.02 13.62
C LEU A 554 -26.12 -57.08 12.93
N ALA A 555 -26.56 -56.83 11.69
CA ALA A 555 -27.32 -57.81 10.92
C ALA A 555 -26.50 -59.09 10.66
N SER A 556 -25.22 -58.95 10.33
CA SER A 556 -24.31 -60.07 10.14
C SER A 556 -24.04 -60.84 11.43
N LEU A 557 -23.82 -60.15 12.56
CA LEU A 557 -23.68 -60.76 13.88
C LEU A 557 -24.95 -61.52 14.31
N ALA A 558 -26.13 -61.04 13.90
CA ALA A 558 -27.41 -61.72 14.09
C ALA A 558 -27.63 -62.93 13.15
N GLY A 559 -26.66 -63.25 12.28
CA GLY A 559 -26.74 -64.37 11.35
C GLY A 559 -27.53 -64.08 10.06
N LYS A 560 -27.86 -62.82 9.75
CA LYS A 560 -28.50 -62.46 8.49
C LYS A 560 -27.47 -62.42 7.35
N ASP A 561 -27.90 -62.82 6.15
CA ASP A 561 -27.10 -62.65 4.94
C ASP A 561 -27.11 -61.18 4.49
N VAL A 562 -25.92 -60.59 4.45
CA VAL A 562 -25.65 -59.18 4.14
C VAL A 562 -24.80 -59.02 2.88
N GLU A 563 -24.45 -60.12 2.20
CA GLU A 563 -23.51 -60.10 1.07
C GLU A 563 -24.09 -59.28 -0.09
N LYS A 564 -25.34 -59.54 -0.45
CA LYS A 564 -26.05 -58.81 -1.53
C LYS A 564 -26.18 -57.31 -1.23
N GLU A 565 -26.51 -56.93 0.01
CA GLU A 565 -26.63 -55.53 0.40
C GLU A 565 -25.27 -54.82 0.36
N THR A 566 -24.21 -55.50 0.81
CA THR A 566 -22.85 -54.97 0.77
C THR A 566 -22.35 -54.79 -0.68
N GLU A 567 -22.65 -55.74 -1.57
CA GLU A 567 -22.30 -55.63 -2.99
C GLU A 567 -22.98 -54.47 -3.68
N LEU A 568 -24.26 -54.24 -3.40
CA LEU A 568 -24.98 -53.07 -3.90
C LEU A 568 -24.35 -51.76 -3.43
N LYS A 569 -23.92 -51.68 -2.16
CA LYS A 569 -23.22 -50.50 -1.63
C LYS A 569 -21.82 -50.33 -2.23
N ALA A 570 -21.07 -51.40 -2.39
CA ALA A 570 -19.76 -51.38 -3.05
C ALA A 570 -19.87 -50.95 -4.52
N ALA A 571 -20.91 -51.40 -5.24
CA ALA A 571 -21.20 -50.97 -6.60
C ALA A 571 -21.60 -49.49 -6.66
N SER A 572 -22.39 -49.01 -5.69
CA SER A 572 -22.73 -47.59 -5.56
C SER A 572 -21.50 -46.70 -5.35
N ILE A 573 -20.53 -47.13 -4.52
CA ILE A 573 -19.22 -46.45 -4.36
C ILE A 573 -18.45 -46.40 -5.70
N ALA A 574 -18.46 -47.49 -6.46
CA ALA A 574 -17.80 -47.54 -7.77
C ALA A 574 -18.50 -46.66 -8.82
N GLN A 575 -19.83 -46.57 -8.78
CA GLN A 575 -20.60 -45.67 -9.64
C GLN A 575 -20.37 -44.21 -9.27
N ALA A 576 -20.40 -43.89 -7.96
CA ALA A 576 -20.09 -42.58 -7.41
C ALA A 576 -18.68 -42.12 -7.82
N LYS A 577 -17.71 -43.04 -7.86
CA LYS A 577 -16.36 -42.76 -8.41
C LYS A 577 -16.42 -42.26 -9.85
N GLU A 578 -17.15 -42.92 -10.73
CA GLU A 578 -17.22 -42.51 -12.14
C GLU A 578 -18.01 -41.22 -12.35
N GLU A 579 -19.05 -41.00 -11.53
CA GLU A 579 -19.79 -39.73 -11.50
C GLU A 579 -18.90 -38.59 -10.99
N LEU A 580 -18.17 -38.79 -9.91
CA LEU A 580 -17.23 -37.81 -9.38
C LEU A 580 -16.03 -37.58 -10.27
N LYS A 581 -15.54 -38.55 -11.04
CA LYS A 581 -14.55 -38.27 -12.09
C LYS A 581 -15.12 -37.36 -13.17
N ARG A 582 -16.42 -37.47 -13.48
CA ARG A 582 -17.10 -36.56 -14.41
C ARG A 582 -17.31 -35.18 -13.77
N GLU A 583 -17.65 -35.12 -12.49
CA GLU A 583 -17.77 -33.88 -11.72
C GLU A 583 -16.42 -33.21 -11.48
N GLU A 584 -15.34 -33.94 -11.20
CA GLU A 584 -13.97 -33.46 -11.15
C GLU A 584 -13.59 -32.90 -12.50
N LYS A 585 -13.87 -33.59 -13.62
CA LYS A 585 -13.70 -32.97 -14.95
C LYS A 585 -14.48 -31.67 -15.08
N ASN A 586 -15.65 -31.56 -14.45
CA ASN A 586 -16.45 -30.34 -14.39
C ASN A 586 -15.87 -29.27 -13.45
N ILE A 587 -15.41 -29.59 -12.23
CA ILE A 587 -14.76 -28.69 -11.26
C ILE A 587 -13.37 -28.27 -11.76
N ASN A 588 -12.68 -29.16 -12.45
CA ASN A 588 -11.44 -28.90 -13.16
C ASN A 588 -11.73 -28.05 -14.41
N SER A 589 -12.89 -28.19 -15.04
CA SER A 589 -13.44 -27.20 -15.97
C SER A 589 -13.85 -25.88 -15.27
N LEU A 590 -14.21 -25.89 -13.98
CA LEU A 590 -14.56 -24.70 -13.21
C LEU A 590 -13.34 -23.90 -12.76
N LEU A 591 -12.20 -24.53 -12.44
CA LEU A 591 -11.00 -23.87 -11.90
C LEU A 591 -9.74 -24.04 -12.75
N GLY A 592 -9.67 -24.97 -13.70
CA GLY A 592 -8.52 -25.27 -14.57
C GLY A 592 -7.21 -25.70 -13.91
N SER A 593 -6.21 -25.94 -14.76
CA SER A 593 -4.78 -25.83 -14.41
C SER A 593 -4.39 -24.35 -14.42
N MET A 594 -3.63 -23.92 -13.43
CA MET A 594 -3.24 -22.50 -13.25
C MET A 594 -1.92 -22.14 -13.95
N ASP A 595 -1.46 -22.94 -14.90
CA ASP A 595 -0.08 -22.91 -15.39
C ASP A 595 0.30 -21.71 -16.29
N SER A 596 -0.63 -20.78 -16.59
CA SER A 596 -0.37 -19.77 -17.63
C SER A 596 -0.88 -18.35 -17.40
N ASN A 597 -1.47 -18.01 -16.24
CA ASN A 597 -1.79 -16.61 -15.92
C ASN A 597 -0.70 -15.99 -15.04
N GLN A 598 0.52 -15.92 -15.59
CA GLN A 598 1.56 -15.08 -15.05
C GLN A 598 1.21 -13.60 -15.34
N ALA A 599 1.34 -12.78 -14.30
CA ALA A 599 1.20 -11.32 -14.26
C ALA A 599 -0.24 -10.77 -14.26
N GLN A 600 -0.91 -10.89 -13.11
CA GLN A 600 -1.86 -9.86 -12.71
C GLN A 600 -1.18 -8.91 -11.75
N GLY A 601 -1.01 -7.68 -12.23
CA GLY A 601 -0.35 -6.60 -11.53
C GLY A 601 0.57 -5.82 -12.47
N PRO A 602 1.03 -4.64 -12.02
CA PRO A 602 1.97 -3.83 -12.77
C PRO A 602 3.25 -4.61 -13.08
N ARG A 603 3.91 -4.26 -14.19
CA ARG A 603 5.18 -4.88 -14.58
C ARG A 603 6.20 -4.70 -13.46
N ALA A 604 6.81 -5.80 -13.02
CA ALA A 604 7.84 -5.77 -11.99
C ALA A 604 8.99 -4.83 -12.41
N PRO A 605 9.41 -3.92 -11.52
CA PRO A 605 10.53 -3.04 -11.77
C PRO A 605 11.84 -3.84 -11.86
N LYS A 606 12.75 -3.39 -12.74
CA LYS A 606 14.11 -3.93 -12.83
C LYS A 606 15.06 -2.91 -12.23
N PHE A 607 15.71 -3.27 -11.15
CA PHE A 607 16.66 -2.41 -10.45
C PHE A 607 18.08 -2.66 -10.92
N SER A 608 18.89 -1.61 -10.96
CA SER A 608 20.33 -1.76 -11.15
C SER A 608 20.95 -2.56 -9.98
N SER A 609 21.87 -3.48 -10.30
CA SER A 609 22.61 -4.20 -9.25
C SER A 609 23.59 -3.26 -8.59
N GLN A 610 23.48 -3.09 -7.27
CA GLN A 610 24.45 -2.31 -6.51
C GLN A 610 25.66 -3.18 -6.21
N GLU A 611 26.78 -2.87 -6.87
CA GLU A 611 28.06 -3.51 -6.57
C GLU A 611 28.56 -3.04 -5.21
N LYS A 612 28.93 -3.99 -4.36
CA LYS A 612 29.49 -3.70 -3.05
C LYS A 612 30.98 -3.44 -3.21
N SER A 613 31.43 -2.31 -2.70
CA SER A 613 32.83 -1.87 -2.77
C SER A 613 33.79 -2.80 -2.02
N MET A 614 33.30 -3.55 -1.03
CA MET A 614 34.08 -4.52 -0.25
C MET A 614 33.33 -5.84 -0.10
N SER A 615 34.07 -6.96 -0.14
CA SER A 615 33.53 -8.26 0.23
C SER A 615 33.19 -8.31 1.73
N ALA A 616 32.29 -9.22 2.15
CA ALA A 616 31.93 -9.36 3.56
C ALA A 616 33.15 -9.66 4.45
N LYS A 617 34.12 -10.42 3.92
CA LYS A 617 35.36 -10.76 4.61
C LYS A 617 36.27 -9.55 4.78
N ASP A 618 36.47 -8.78 3.70
CA ASP A 618 37.29 -7.57 3.73
C ASP A 618 36.68 -6.49 4.63
N PHE A 619 35.35 -6.36 4.61
CA PHE A 619 34.62 -5.45 5.49
C PHE A 619 34.89 -5.74 6.97
N VAL A 620 34.75 -7.01 7.39
CA VAL A 620 34.97 -7.42 8.79
C VAL A 620 36.42 -7.20 9.21
N PHE A 621 37.38 -7.51 8.35
CA PHE A 621 38.79 -7.27 8.65
C PHE A 621 39.14 -5.79 8.76
N ASN A 622 38.62 -4.96 7.86
CA ASN A 622 38.83 -3.51 7.93
C ASN A 622 38.18 -2.91 9.19
N ALA A 623 36.97 -3.37 9.56
CA ALA A 623 36.31 -2.95 10.78
C ALA A 623 37.09 -3.36 12.04
N PHE A 624 37.64 -4.59 12.08
CA PHE A 624 38.50 -5.04 13.17
C PHE A 624 39.82 -4.28 13.25
N LYS A 625 40.45 -3.99 12.11
CA LYS A 625 41.66 -3.15 12.02
C LYS A 625 41.39 -1.75 12.59
N GLN A 626 40.28 -1.12 12.22
CA GLN A 626 39.89 0.20 12.74
C GLN A 626 39.58 0.17 14.24
N ALA A 627 38.98 -0.91 14.73
CA ALA A 627 38.72 -1.13 16.15
C ALA A 627 39.96 -1.55 16.97
N GLY A 628 41.12 -1.71 16.35
CA GLY A 628 42.37 -2.14 17.03
C GLY A 628 42.35 -3.60 17.48
N VAL A 629 41.50 -4.44 16.89
CA VAL A 629 41.42 -5.86 17.23
C VAL A 629 42.57 -6.63 16.59
N VAL A 630 43.33 -7.36 17.41
CA VAL A 630 44.38 -8.28 16.94
C VAL A 630 43.78 -9.68 16.76
N TYR A 631 44.00 -10.26 15.58
CA TYR A 631 43.57 -11.62 15.25
C TYR A 631 44.66 -12.39 14.50
N ARG A 632 44.60 -13.72 14.56
CA ARG A 632 45.46 -14.64 13.79
C ARG A 632 44.64 -15.77 13.19
N GLU A 633 45.05 -16.27 12.03
CA GLU A 633 44.47 -17.49 11.46
C GLU A 633 45.10 -18.71 12.15
N GLU A 634 44.26 -19.56 12.74
CA GLU A 634 44.69 -20.79 13.43
C GLU A 634 44.63 -21.98 12.48
N ASN A 635 43.56 -22.07 11.69
CA ASN A 635 43.33 -23.05 10.63
C ASN A 635 42.72 -22.33 9.42
N PRO A 636 42.80 -22.88 8.20
CA PRO A 636 42.19 -22.27 7.02
C PRO A 636 40.71 -21.91 7.26
N GLY A 637 40.40 -20.62 7.27
CA GLY A 637 39.04 -20.09 7.51
C GLY A 637 38.62 -19.91 8.98
N VAL A 638 39.47 -20.24 9.96
CA VAL A 638 39.23 -20.06 11.40
C VAL A 638 40.21 -19.06 12.00
N TYR A 639 39.66 -17.94 12.50
CA TYR A 639 40.44 -16.85 13.06
C TYR A 639 40.24 -16.75 14.56
N VAL A 640 41.29 -16.43 15.31
CA VAL A 640 41.27 -16.26 16.77
C VAL A 640 41.52 -14.80 17.10
N MET A 641 40.59 -14.16 17.83
CA MET A 641 40.75 -12.82 18.40
C MET A 641 41.33 -12.92 19.81
N SER A 642 42.33 -12.09 20.12
CA SER A 642 42.90 -11.97 21.47
C SER A 642 42.31 -10.76 22.20
N GLN A 643 41.42 -10.97 23.17
CA GLN A 643 40.91 -9.92 24.06
C GLN A 643 40.98 -10.39 25.53
N LEU A 644 41.61 -9.59 26.41
CA LEU A 644 41.52 -9.64 27.89
C LEU A 644 41.16 -11.03 28.47
N PHE A 645 42.09 -11.99 28.37
CA PHE A 645 42.02 -13.33 28.96
C PHE A 645 41.01 -14.34 28.36
N ARG A 646 40.35 -14.05 27.23
CA ARG A 646 39.54 -15.02 26.46
C ARG A 646 39.92 -15.04 24.98
N GLN A 647 40.12 -16.24 24.43
CA GLN A 647 40.27 -16.45 22.99
C GLN A 647 38.91 -16.74 22.38
N ASN A 648 38.38 -15.78 21.61
CA ASN A 648 37.16 -15.97 20.85
C ASN A 648 37.51 -16.30 19.39
N ARG A 649 36.94 -17.38 18.87
CA ARG A 649 37.10 -17.78 17.47
C ARG A 649 36.00 -17.18 16.62
N PHE A 650 36.33 -16.82 15.39
CA PHE A 650 35.35 -16.40 14.39
C PHE A 650 35.63 -17.01 13.01
N VAL A 651 34.56 -17.17 12.23
CA VAL A 651 34.56 -17.79 10.90
C VAL A 651 33.64 -17.02 9.95
N PHE A 652 33.76 -17.28 8.64
CA PHE A 652 32.93 -16.68 7.59
C PHE A 652 31.97 -17.66 6.93
N ASP A 653 32.05 -18.95 7.28
CA ASP A 653 31.14 -20.01 6.85
C ASP A 653 30.90 -21.02 7.99
N GLU A 654 29.82 -21.80 7.86
CA GLU A 654 29.46 -22.83 8.85
C GLU A 654 30.37 -24.07 8.78
N LYS A 655 31.05 -24.29 7.64
CA LYS A 655 31.93 -25.45 7.43
C LYS A 655 33.20 -25.34 8.28
N GLY A 656 33.74 -24.13 8.45
CA GLY A 656 34.86 -23.84 9.33
C GLY A 656 34.51 -23.92 10.82
N ALA A 657 33.23 -23.91 11.18
CA ALA A 657 32.78 -24.12 12.56
C ALA A 657 32.74 -25.59 12.98
N ALA A 658 32.75 -26.52 12.02
CA ALA A 658 32.63 -27.95 12.29
C ALA A 658 33.88 -28.51 12.98
N GLY A 659 33.69 -29.12 14.16
CA GLY A 659 34.77 -29.78 14.92
C GLY A 659 35.41 -28.94 16.04
N LEU A 660 34.96 -27.69 16.26
CA LEU A 660 35.43 -26.86 17.37
C LEU A 660 34.65 -27.15 18.67
N ILE A 661 35.37 -27.21 19.80
CA ILE A 661 34.81 -27.50 21.15
C ILE A 661 33.82 -26.40 21.60
N HIS A 662 34.09 -25.16 21.21
CA HIS A 662 33.20 -24.02 21.46
C HIS A 662 32.77 -23.42 20.11
N PRO A 663 31.47 -23.11 19.92
CA PRO A 663 30.99 -22.57 18.66
C PRO A 663 31.64 -21.21 18.38
N PRO A 664 32.25 -21.00 17.20
CA PRO A 664 32.82 -19.72 16.81
C PRO A 664 31.71 -18.71 16.48
N THR A 665 32.04 -17.42 16.55
CA THR A 665 31.18 -16.36 16.05
C THR A 665 31.21 -16.34 14.51
N ILE A 666 30.05 -16.28 13.86
CA ILE A 666 29.95 -16.36 12.40
C ILE A 666 29.66 -14.97 11.82
N TYR A 667 30.60 -14.43 11.04
CA TYR A 667 30.47 -13.12 10.38
C TYR A 667 30.09 -13.27 8.90
N THR A 668 28.91 -13.80 8.64
CA THR A 668 28.35 -13.97 7.28
C THR A 668 27.14 -13.03 7.11
N PRO A 669 26.92 -12.44 5.92
CA PRO A 669 25.72 -11.63 5.65
C PRO A 669 24.42 -12.35 6.05
N GLY A 670 23.52 -11.64 6.73
CA GLY A 670 22.28 -12.20 7.28
C GLY A 670 22.38 -12.83 8.67
N ARG A 671 23.58 -12.89 9.27
CA ARG A 671 23.81 -13.28 10.69
C ARG A 671 23.86 -12.04 11.60
N PRO A 672 23.29 -12.09 12.81
CA PRO A 672 23.19 -10.94 13.70
C PRO A 672 24.51 -10.20 13.95
N GLU A 673 25.62 -10.92 14.08
CA GLU A 673 26.92 -10.35 14.41
C GLU A 673 27.52 -9.54 13.25
N PHE A 674 27.33 -9.99 12.02
CA PHE A 674 27.69 -9.23 10.83
C PHE A 674 26.80 -7.98 10.67
N GLU A 675 25.48 -8.15 10.79
CA GLU A 675 24.52 -7.02 10.68
C GLU A 675 24.76 -5.96 11.76
N ASN A 676 25.11 -6.36 12.98
CA ASN A 676 25.44 -5.42 14.06
C ASN A 676 26.72 -4.63 13.77
N LEU A 677 27.73 -5.28 13.16
CA LEU A 677 28.98 -4.62 12.77
C LEU A 677 28.74 -3.61 11.64
N VAL A 678 27.97 -4.01 10.63
CA VAL A 678 27.53 -3.13 9.52
C VAL A 678 26.75 -1.94 10.06
N SER A 679 25.70 -2.19 10.86
CA SER A 679 24.84 -1.13 11.42
C SER A 679 25.62 -0.16 12.30
N LYS A 680 26.65 -0.62 13.01
CA LYS A 680 27.53 0.24 13.82
C LYS A 680 28.23 1.27 12.95
N HIS A 681 28.88 0.85 11.87
CA HIS A 681 29.63 1.75 10.98
C HIS A 681 28.73 2.58 10.06
N ALA A 682 27.58 2.05 9.63
CA ALA A 682 26.62 2.79 8.81
C ALA A 682 26.02 4.01 9.55
N LYS A 683 25.95 3.98 10.89
CA LYS A 683 25.39 5.07 11.71
C LYS A 683 26.36 6.23 12.01
N GLU A 684 27.64 6.09 11.69
CA GLU A 684 28.66 7.07 12.09
C GLU A 684 28.63 8.36 11.24
N ASN A 685 27.85 8.40 10.14
CA ASN A 685 27.67 9.55 9.22
C ASN A 685 28.99 10.30 8.97
N GLU A 686 29.95 9.61 8.34
CA GLU A 686 31.31 10.13 8.21
C GLU A 686 31.49 11.01 6.97
N CYS A 687 32.47 11.91 7.01
CA CYS A 687 32.90 12.69 5.87
C CYS A 687 34.43 12.73 5.75
N PHE A 688 34.93 12.71 4.53
CA PHE A 688 36.35 12.86 4.23
C PHE A 688 36.55 14.15 3.44
N VAL A 689 36.89 15.22 4.16
CA VAL A 689 37.00 16.56 3.60
C VAL A 689 38.38 17.15 3.90
N GLN A 690 39.10 17.53 2.86
CA GLN A 690 40.41 18.18 2.95
C GLN A 690 40.26 19.72 2.97
N GLY A 691 41.22 20.45 3.54
CA GLY A 691 41.25 21.93 3.53
C GLY A 691 40.50 22.64 4.67
N ILE A 692 39.92 21.91 5.62
CA ILE A 692 39.17 22.50 6.76
C ILE A 692 40.08 23.20 7.78
N ASN A 693 41.38 22.83 7.82
CA ASN A 693 42.38 23.31 8.79
C ASN A 693 43.41 24.29 8.19
N ALA A 694 43.02 25.15 7.25
CA ALA A 694 43.94 26.15 6.69
C ALA A 694 44.02 27.41 7.58
N GLU A 695 44.89 27.42 8.58
CA GLU A 695 45.48 28.70 9.00
C GLU A 695 46.65 29.00 8.07
N ILE A 696 46.58 30.10 7.31
CA ILE A 696 47.62 31.15 7.24
C ILE A 696 47.01 32.41 6.61
N ARG A 697 46.53 33.31 7.48
CA ARG A 697 46.09 34.68 7.09
C ARG A 697 47.24 35.58 6.63
N VAL A 698 48.48 35.18 6.91
CA VAL A 698 49.68 36.00 6.67
C VAL A 698 50.02 36.07 5.19
N GLU A 699 49.97 34.95 4.46
CA GLU A 699 50.22 34.92 3.02
C GLU A 699 49.09 35.59 2.23
N ALA A 700 47.82 35.39 2.63
CA ALA A 700 46.69 36.10 2.04
C ALA A 700 46.81 37.63 2.21
N ARG A 701 47.26 38.10 3.39
CA ARG A 701 47.55 39.52 3.63
C ARG A 701 48.79 40.01 2.87
N ALA A 702 49.81 39.17 2.73
CA ALA A 702 51.00 39.47 1.93
C ALA A 702 50.65 39.59 0.44
N ALA A 703 49.68 38.82 -0.07
CA ALA A 703 49.16 38.93 -1.42
C ALA A 703 48.46 40.29 -1.68
N CYS A 704 47.74 40.85 -0.70
CA CYS A 704 47.27 42.24 -0.78
C CYS A 704 48.44 43.21 -0.96
N GLY A 705 49.51 43.05 -0.16
CA GLY A 705 50.72 43.89 -0.25
C GLY A 705 51.47 43.73 -1.57
N GLY A 706 51.61 42.51 -2.07
CA GLY A 706 52.23 42.20 -3.37
C GLY A 706 51.43 42.76 -4.55
N TRP A 707 50.10 42.70 -4.48
CA TRP A 707 49.25 43.36 -5.47
C TRP A 707 49.44 44.88 -5.44
N VAL A 708 49.51 45.51 -4.26
CA VAL A 708 49.78 46.95 -4.11
C VAL A 708 51.17 47.33 -4.65
N ALA A 709 52.18 46.52 -4.36
CA ALA A 709 53.54 46.72 -4.87
C ALA A 709 53.62 46.59 -6.40
N SER A 710 52.78 45.74 -7.03
CA SER A 710 52.80 45.49 -8.48
C SER A 710 52.54 46.74 -9.34
N PHE A 711 51.89 47.76 -8.77
CA PHE A 711 51.66 49.05 -9.43
C PHE A 711 52.44 50.21 -8.78
N GLY A 712 53.40 49.91 -7.90
CA GLY A 712 54.25 50.91 -7.26
C GLY A 712 53.60 51.66 -6.09
N GLY A 713 52.51 51.14 -5.52
CA GLY A 713 51.90 51.69 -4.31
C GLY A 713 52.65 51.27 -3.04
N ARG A 714 52.57 52.12 -2.00
CA ARG A 714 53.01 51.79 -0.63
C ARG A 714 51.82 51.19 0.13
N PHE A 715 51.91 49.90 0.44
CA PHE A 715 50.92 49.20 1.27
C PHE A 715 50.91 49.74 2.71
N GLU A 716 49.74 49.98 3.27
CA GLU A 716 49.57 50.47 4.64
C GLU A 716 48.97 49.38 5.53
N THR A 717 47.75 48.95 5.24
CA THR A 717 47.07 47.88 5.99
C THR A 717 46.10 47.12 5.11
N ALA A 718 45.76 45.89 5.48
CA ALA A 718 44.59 45.18 4.96
C ALA A 718 43.82 44.56 6.13
N ARG A 719 42.49 44.65 6.11
CA ARG A 719 41.58 44.15 7.14
C ARG A 719 40.63 43.11 6.54
N ASP A 720 40.50 41.95 7.16
CA ASP A 720 39.52 40.93 6.77
C ASP A 720 38.10 41.36 7.15
N THR A 721 37.16 41.26 6.19
CA THR A 721 35.75 41.67 6.36
C THR A 721 34.80 40.48 6.39
N ALA A 722 35.11 39.39 5.68
CA ALA A 722 34.33 38.15 5.68
C ALA A 722 35.20 36.93 5.31
N VAL A 723 34.79 35.75 5.79
CA VAL A 723 35.37 34.45 5.43
C VAL A 723 34.24 33.52 5.01
N SER A 724 34.37 32.85 3.86
CA SER A 724 33.42 31.84 3.39
C SER A 724 34.12 30.56 2.96
N ASN A 725 33.45 29.43 3.18
CA ASN A 725 33.89 28.10 2.75
C ASN A 725 33.18 27.74 1.44
N LYS A 726 33.93 27.23 0.45
CA LYS A 726 33.39 26.64 -0.78
C LYS A 726 33.78 25.17 -0.86
N PHE A 727 32.81 24.27 -0.73
CA PHE A 727 33.01 22.84 -0.91
C PHE A 727 32.99 22.44 -2.39
N SER A 728 33.92 21.57 -2.78
CA SER A 728 33.94 20.90 -4.08
C SER A 728 34.17 19.41 -3.87
N GLY A 729 33.24 18.60 -4.36
CA GLY A 729 33.26 17.15 -4.17
C GLY A 729 31.90 16.50 -4.38
N GLU A 730 31.75 15.33 -3.79
CA GLU A 730 30.60 14.44 -3.93
C GLU A 730 29.87 14.29 -2.58
N ALA A 731 28.54 14.29 -2.65
CA ALA A 731 27.66 13.90 -1.57
C ALA A 731 27.17 12.48 -1.76
N VAL A 732 27.28 11.68 -0.71
CA VAL A 732 26.73 10.33 -0.62
C VAL A 732 25.36 10.43 0.04
N LEU A 733 24.31 10.23 -0.75
CA LEU A 733 22.93 10.22 -0.28
C LEU A 733 22.44 8.79 -0.12
N ARG A 734 21.86 8.49 1.03
CA ARG A 734 21.03 7.29 1.24
C ARG A 734 19.59 7.68 0.98
N VAL A 735 19.03 7.23 -0.13
CA VAL A 735 17.65 7.54 -0.51
C VAL A 735 16.78 6.35 -0.17
N ARG A 736 15.87 6.54 0.80
CA ARG A 736 14.86 5.55 1.18
C ARG A 736 13.53 5.91 0.54
N VAL A 737 12.92 4.96 -0.17
CA VAL A 737 11.52 5.03 -0.58
C VAL A 737 10.75 3.96 0.17
N SER A 738 9.64 4.33 0.82
CA SER A 738 8.89 3.39 1.66
C SER A 738 7.39 3.56 1.53
N MET A 739 6.67 2.46 1.81
CA MET A 739 5.23 2.41 2.04
C MET A 739 4.89 1.35 3.08
N ALA A 740 3.61 1.02 3.30
CA ALA A 740 3.22 0.14 4.40
C ALA A 740 3.76 -1.30 4.26
N HIS A 741 3.89 -1.79 3.03
CA HIS A 741 4.18 -3.20 2.72
C HIS A 741 5.54 -3.42 2.04
N ASP A 742 6.27 -2.37 1.65
CA ASP A 742 7.59 -2.50 1.06
C ASP A 742 8.41 -1.22 1.25
N SER A 743 9.71 -1.32 1.01
CA SER A 743 10.64 -0.20 0.93
C SER A 743 11.77 -0.52 -0.03
N TYR A 744 12.53 0.48 -0.40
CA TYR A 744 13.73 0.33 -1.19
C TYR A 744 14.72 1.40 -0.78
N GLU A 745 15.99 1.03 -0.68
CA GLU A 745 17.06 1.98 -0.43
C GLU A 745 18.12 1.89 -1.50
N LYS A 746 18.62 3.06 -1.89
CA LYS A 746 19.74 3.20 -2.81
C LYS A 746 20.72 4.22 -2.29
N LEU A 747 22.00 3.89 -2.42
CA LEU A 747 23.08 4.84 -2.20
C LEU A 747 23.39 5.56 -3.52
N MET A 748 23.49 6.88 -3.48
CA MET A 748 23.76 7.71 -4.64
C MET A 748 24.94 8.64 -4.37
N GLU A 749 25.82 8.77 -5.35
CA GLU A 749 26.92 9.72 -5.34
C GLU A 749 26.58 10.85 -6.31
N LEU A 750 26.36 12.05 -5.76
CA LEU A 750 25.99 13.23 -6.53
C LEU A 750 27.03 14.34 -6.33
N SER A 751 27.44 14.98 -7.42
CA SER A 751 28.30 16.16 -7.34
C SER A 751 27.56 17.31 -6.66
N CYS A 752 28.20 17.98 -5.69
CA CYS A 752 27.57 19.10 -4.99
C CYS A 752 27.59 20.37 -5.86
N PRO A 753 26.43 20.95 -6.22
CA PRO A 753 26.39 22.27 -6.84
C PRO A 753 26.78 23.35 -5.82
N VAL A 754 27.68 24.25 -6.22
CA VAL A 754 28.19 25.33 -5.35
C VAL A 754 27.26 26.55 -5.46
N VAL A 755 26.77 27.06 -4.34
CA VAL A 755 26.00 28.31 -4.29
C VAL A 755 26.95 29.48 -4.03
N ASP A 756 26.90 30.53 -4.85
CA ASP A 756 27.56 31.80 -4.55
C ASP A 756 26.79 32.54 -3.45
N GLY A 757 27.17 32.31 -2.19
CA GLY A 757 26.55 32.94 -1.03
C GLY A 757 27.42 32.81 0.21
N VAL A 758 27.49 33.89 0.99
CA VAL A 758 28.31 34.00 2.21
C VAL A 758 27.76 33.07 3.29
N ALA A 759 28.38 31.91 3.49
CA ALA A 759 28.20 31.13 4.72
C ALA A 759 28.91 31.88 5.86
N GLN A 760 28.15 32.43 6.82
CA GLN A 760 28.71 33.03 8.03
C GLN A 760 29.42 31.96 8.86
N ALA A 761 30.71 32.19 9.11
CA ALA A 761 31.54 31.34 9.94
C ALA A 761 31.09 31.36 11.40
N ALA A 762 30.47 30.28 11.85
CA ALA A 762 30.39 29.93 13.26
C ALA A 762 30.57 28.42 13.43
N ALA A 763 31.82 27.95 13.44
CA ALA A 763 32.15 26.64 13.99
C ALA A 763 33.57 26.67 14.55
N ARG A 764 33.68 26.89 15.86
CA ARG A 764 34.95 26.80 16.63
C ARG A 764 35.26 25.38 17.11
N GLU A 765 34.51 24.36 16.67
CA GLU A 765 34.77 22.96 17.02
C GLU A 765 34.78 22.04 15.78
N LEU A 766 35.96 21.49 15.49
CA LEU A 766 36.35 20.78 14.26
C LEU A 766 35.90 19.29 14.18
N VAL A 767 35.07 18.83 15.12
CA VAL A 767 34.74 17.39 15.22
C VAL A 767 33.50 17.03 14.38
N ASN A 768 32.55 17.94 14.27
CA ASN A 768 31.25 17.72 13.61
C ASN A 768 30.95 18.86 12.63
N ILE A 769 30.77 18.54 11.36
CA ILE A 769 30.54 19.52 10.29
C ILE A 769 29.05 19.59 9.98
N ALA A 770 28.47 20.80 10.07
CA ALA A 770 27.14 21.06 9.55
C ALA A 770 27.22 21.24 8.03
N PRO A 771 26.54 20.41 7.20
CA PRO A 771 26.64 20.49 5.73
C PRO A 771 26.28 21.87 5.15
N GLN A 772 25.38 22.60 5.80
CA GLN A 772 24.98 23.97 5.44
C GLN A 772 26.13 24.97 5.58
N SER A 773 27.07 24.74 6.51
CA SER A 773 28.26 25.59 6.72
C SER A 773 29.30 25.47 5.58
N LEU A 774 29.13 24.49 4.70
CA LEU A 774 30.00 24.24 3.54
C LEU A 774 29.46 24.84 2.23
N GLY A 775 28.30 25.52 2.26
CA GLY A 775 27.69 26.14 1.08
C GLY A 775 27.03 25.16 0.10
N ILE A 776 26.61 23.98 0.58
CA ILE A 776 25.98 22.93 -0.23
C ILE A 776 24.48 23.20 -0.39
N ASP A 777 23.98 23.16 -1.64
CA ASP A 777 22.55 23.27 -1.95
C ASP A 777 21.81 21.93 -1.68
N LEU A 778 21.32 21.78 -0.45
CA LEU A 778 20.57 20.59 -0.03
C LEU A 778 19.26 20.38 -0.84
N PRO A 779 18.43 21.41 -1.13
CA PRO A 779 17.28 21.27 -2.02
C PRO A 779 17.62 20.75 -3.43
N ALA A 780 18.70 21.23 -4.04
CA ALA A 780 19.12 20.77 -5.36
C ALA A 780 19.52 19.28 -5.34
N LEU A 781 20.27 18.85 -4.33
CA LEU A 781 20.64 17.44 -4.13
C LEU A 781 19.40 16.53 -3.94
N ALA A 782 18.41 16.98 -3.16
CA ALA A 782 17.16 16.25 -2.96
C ALA A 782 16.36 16.09 -4.26
N SER A 783 16.31 17.15 -5.07
CA SER A 783 15.63 17.16 -6.37
C SER A 783 16.29 16.22 -7.37
N GLU A 784 17.63 16.16 -7.37
CA GLU A 784 18.37 15.28 -8.26
C GLU A 784 18.24 13.80 -7.84
N ALA A 785 18.29 13.51 -6.54
CA ALA A 785 18.04 12.17 -5.99
C ALA A 785 16.66 11.62 -6.38
N ALA A 786 15.63 12.48 -6.43
CA ALA A 786 14.28 12.07 -6.82
C ALA A 786 14.13 11.70 -8.30
N LYS A 787 15.10 12.02 -9.16
CA LYS A 787 15.10 11.69 -10.59
C LYS A 787 15.77 10.36 -10.92
N ASP A 788 16.36 9.68 -9.93
CA ASP A 788 17.05 8.41 -10.16
C ASP A 788 16.12 7.36 -10.81
N PRO A 789 16.58 6.65 -11.86
CA PRO A 789 15.76 5.69 -12.58
C PRO A 789 15.16 4.56 -11.71
N ASP A 790 15.92 4.02 -10.75
CA ASP A 790 15.44 2.91 -9.92
C ASP A 790 14.36 3.40 -8.94
N ILE A 791 14.56 4.60 -8.38
CA ILE A 791 13.59 5.25 -7.50
C ILE A 791 12.29 5.56 -8.25
N VAL A 792 12.40 6.12 -9.46
CA VAL A 792 11.25 6.40 -10.33
C VAL A 792 10.50 5.12 -10.68
N GLU A 793 11.22 4.05 -11.02
CA GLU A 793 10.66 2.77 -11.43
C GLU A 793 9.98 2.02 -10.25
N PHE A 794 10.54 2.11 -9.04
CA PHE A 794 9.89 1.65 -7.81
C PHE A 794 8.58 2.42 -7.55
N CYS A 795 8.62 3.74 -7.66
CA CYS A 795 7.43 4.59 -7.45
C CYS A 795 6.35 4.31 -8.51
N ARG A 796 6.74 4.13 -9.78
CA ARG A 796 5.82 3.75 -10.88
C ARG A 796 5.09 2.46 -10.55
N PHE A 797 5.81 1.39 -10.19
CA PHE A 797 5.24 0.07 -9.90
C PHE A 797 4.14 0.14 -8.83
N TYR A 798 4.40 0.81 -7.72
CA TYR A 798 3.43 0.89 -6.63
C TYR A 798 2.30 1.90 -6.85
N MET A 799 2.53 2.97 -7.61
CA MET A 799 1.48 3.90 -8.01
C MET A 799 0.50 3.25 -9.00
N GLU A 800 0.99 2.45 -9.94
CA GLU A 800 0.14 1.62 -10.80
C GLU A 800 -0.65 0.61 -9.95
N ARG A 801 -0.01 -0.01 -8.96
CA ARG A 801 -0.68 -0.92 -8.03
C ARG A 801 -1.79 -0.23 -7.26
N LEU A 802 -1.54 0.96 -6.69
CA LEU A 802 -2.54 1.76 -6.01
C LEU A 802 -3.75 2.03 -6.90
N SER A 803 -3.53 2.33 -8.19
CA SER A 803 -4.62 2.55 -9.15
C SER A 803 -5.48 1.30 -9.41
N GLU A 804 -4.89 0.10 -9.35
CA GLU A 804 -5.61 -1.17 -9.46
C GLU A 804 -6.44 -1.46 -8.20
N GLU A 805 -5.85 -1.26 -7.02
CA GLU A 805 -6.52 -1.48 -5.73
C GLU A 805 -7.67 -0.48 -5.53
N LEU A 806 -7.47 0.81 -5.87
CA LEU A 806 -8.52 1.84 -5.79
C LEU A 806 -9.70 1.57 -6.73
N ARG A 807 -9.46 1.03 -7.93
CA ARG A 807 -10.56 0.61 -8.84
C ARG A 807 -11.40 -0.52 -8.25
N SER A 808 -10.81 -1.33 -7.38
CA SER A 808 -11.46 -2.47 -6.73
C SER A 808 -12.15 -2.11 -5.42
N ALA A 809 -11.85 -0.95 -4.84
CA ALA A 809 -12.51 -0.45 -3.64
C ALA A 809 -13.88 0.18 -3.99
N ALA A 810 -14.98 -0.40 -3.52
CA ALA A 810 -16.36 0.01 -3.85
C ALA A 810 -16.82 1.34 -3.19
N GLY A 811 -16.01 2.40 -3.27
CA GLY A 811 -16.42 3.76 -2.88
C GLY A 811 -16.44 4.07 -1.38
N ASP A 812 -15.97 3.16 -0.51
CA ASP A 812 -15.86 3.39 0.93
C ASP A 812 -14.67 4.31 1.24
N GLU A 813 -14.94 5.56 1.65
CA GLU A 813 -13.94 6.59 1.92
C GLU A 813 -12.86 6.15 2.92
N ARG A 814 -13.22 5.37 3.95
CA ARG A 814 -12.26 4.89 4.95
C ARG A 814 -11.28 3.90 4.34
N ARG A 815 -11.76 3.03 3.45
CA ARG A 815 -10.93 2.04 2.75
C ARG A 815 -10.03 2.70 1.72
N ILE A 816 -10.60 3.62 0.93
CA ILE A 816 -9.86 4.40 -0.07
C ILE A 816 -8.72 5.19 0.60
N LYS A 817 -9.00 5.85 1.72
CA LYS A 817 -7.98 6.58 2.49
C LYS A 817 -6.85 5.66 2.94
N LYS A 818 -7.19 4.52 3.56
CA LYS A 818 -6.17 3.58 4.06
C LYS A 818 -5.36 2.92 2.92
N LEU A 819 -5.99 2.54 1.81
CA LEU A 819 -5.28 2.02 0.63
C LEU A 819 -4.33 3.07 0.04
N THR A 820 -4.76 4.33 -0.04
CA THR A 820 -3.90 5.43 -0.48
C THR A 820 -2.70 5.57 0.45
N GLU A 821 -2.92 5.60 1.77
CA GLU A 821 -1.84 5.67 2.75
C GLU A 821 -0.86 4.49 2.66
N ASP A 822 -1.34 3.28 2.37
CA ASP A 822 -0.55 2.05 2.36
C ASP A 822 0.35 1.88 1.14
N PHE A 823 -0.05 2.44 -0.01
CA PHE A 823 0.65 2.27 -1.29
C PHE A 823 1.28 3.55 -1.84
N THR A 824 0.97 4.74 -1.32
CA THR A 824 1.64 5.97 -1.73
C THR A 824 3.11 5.95 -1.30
N PRO A 825 4.08 5.98 -2.24
CA PRO A 825 5.49 5.99 -1.91
C PRO A 825 5.90 7.30 -1.21
N ARG A 826 6.71 7.16 -0.14
CA ARG A 826 7.32 8.28 0.59
C ARG A 826 8.82 8.22 0.39
N LEU A 827 9.37 9.27 -0.23
CA LEU A 827 10.79 9.40 -0.53
C LEU A 827 11.45 10.25 0.57
N GLN A 828 12.47 9.68 1.20
CA GLN A 828 13.26 10.31 2.24
C GLN A 828 14.74 10.24 1.84
N PRO A 829 15.33 11.35 1.38
CA PRO A 829 16.77 11.43 1.13
C PRO A 829 17.50 11.85 2.41
N ASP A 830 18.50 11.06 2.81
CA ASP A 830 19.36 11.35 3.95
C ASP A 830 20.81 11.54 3.46
N LEU A 831 21.47 12.63 3.86
CA LEU A 831 22.89 12.82 3.59
C LEU A 831 23.70 11.93 4.53
N ALA A 832 24.27 10.87 3.97
CA ALA A 832 25.00 9.85 4.72
C ALA A 832 26.51 10.14 4.79
N GLY A 833 27.07 10.86 3.82
CA GLY A 833 28.46 11.28 3.86
C GLY A 833 28.85 12.32 2.81
N LEU A 834 30.06 12.86 2.94
CA LEU A 834 30.67 13.81 2.01
C LEU A 834 32.12 13.42 1.72
N LYS A 835 32.55 13.58 0.47
CA LYS A 835 33.95 13.40 0.06
C LYS A 835 34.39 14.54 -0.84
N GLY A 836 35.44 15.27 -0.45
CA GLY A 836 35.93 16.38 -1.27
C GLY A 836 36.95 17.27 -0.59
N SER A 837 36.98 18.52 -1.06
CA SER A 837 37.86 19.58 -0.56
C SER A 837 37.07 20.85 -0.29
N VAL A 838 37.51 21.61 0.71
CA VAL A 838 36.96 22.94 1.04
C VAL A 838 38.03 23.97 0.77
N LYS A 839 37.68 25.01 0.02
CA LYS A 839 38.49 26.21 -0.15
C LYS A 839 37.95 27.35 0.69
N GLN A 840 38.83 28.06 1.37
CA GLN A 840 38.48 29.27 2.10
C GLN A 840 38.73 30.52 1.24
N VAL A 841 37.71 31.34 1.08
CA VAL A 841 37.81 32.64 0.41
C VAL A 841 37.70 33.73 1.48
N ILE A 842 38.71 34.60 1.55
CA ILE A 842 38.74 35.73 2.47
C ILE A 842 38.51 37.03 1.68
N GLN A 843 37.60 37.87 2.18
CA GLN A 843 37.42 39.23 1.68
C GLN A 843 38.25 40.21 2.52
N PHE A 844 39.00 41.08 1.85
CA PHE A 844 39.86 42.09 2.47
C PHE A 844 39.48 43.50 1.99
N GLU A 845 39.45 44.45 2.92
CA GLU A 845 39.55 45.89 2.64
C GLU A 845 41.04 46.29 2.76
N THR A 846 41.66 46.71 1.65
CA THR A 846 43.10 47.02 1.54
C THR A 846 43.33 48.52 1.41
N GLN A 847 44.25 49.07 2.20
CA GLN A 847 44.64 50.48 2.25
C GLN A 847 46.08 50.70 1.74
N PHE A 848 46.30 51.72 0.90
CA PHE A 848 47.61 52.04 0.31
C PHE A 848 47.77 53.51 -0.09
N ARG A 849 49.01 53.94 -0.39
CA ARG A 849 49.36 55.29 -0.91
C ARG A 849 50.13 55.20 -2.24
N LEU A 850 50.08 56.27 -3.04
CA LEU A 850 50.81 56.43 -4.30
C LEU A 850 51.76 57.63 -4.16
N GLY A 851 53.04 57.40 -3.87
CA GLY A 851 53.99 58.48 -3.57
C GLY A 851 53.58 59.26 -2.30
N ASP A 852 53.53 60.60 -2.39
CA ASP A 852 53.10 61.50 -1.31
C ASP A 852 51.57 61.71 -1.26
N SER A 853 50.79 60.84 -1.91
CA SER A 853 49.33 60.96 -1.95
C SER A 853 48.66 60.67 -0.60
N PRO A 854 47.40 61.13 -0.40
CA PRO A 854 46.53 60.62 0.65
C PRO A 854 46.22 59.11 0.50
N LEU A 855 45.70 58.49 1.57
CA LEU A 855 45.32 57.06 1.64
C LEU A 855 44.15 56.71 0.70
N TYR A 856 44.25 55.56 0.02
CA TYR A 856 43.21 54.95 -0.81
C TYR A 856 42.81 53.57 -0.27
N ASN A 857 41.54 53.16 -0.45
CA ASN A 857 41.00 51.86 -0.04
C ASN A 857 40.44 51.06 -1.24
N CYS A 858 40.53 49.72 -1.21
CA CYS A 858 39.88 48.82 -2.16
C CYS A 858 39.50 47.47 -1.54
N ASP A 859 38.43 46.86 -2.08
CA ASP A 859 38.03 45.50 -1.72
C ASP A 859 38.68 44.47 -2.62
N MET A 860 39.14 43.37 -2.03
CA MET A 860 39.75 42.23 -2.71
C MET A 860 39.21 40.92 -2.16
N SER A 861 39.10 39.90 -3.00
CA SER A 861 38.90 38.52 -2.54
C SER A 861 40.12 37.68 -2.87
N ILE A 862 40.57 36.90 -1.88
CA ILE A 862 41.80 36.12 -1.95
C ILE A 862 41.51 34.69 -1.52
N ASP A 863 42.07 33.74 -2.26
CA ASP A 863 42.11 32.33 -1.89
C ASP A 863 43.12 32.13 -0.75
N ASN A 864 42.66 31.61 0.40
CA ASN A 864 43.47 31.52 1.62
C ASN A 864 44.65 30.54 1.49
N GLU A 865 44.54 29.50 0.65
CA GLU A 865 45.58 28.48 0.52
C GLU A 865 46.63 28.84 -0.54
N THR A 866 46.20 29.45 -1.65
CA THR A 866 47.10 29.77 -2.77
C THR A 866 47.65 31.20 -2.73
N GLY A 867 47.05 32.09 -1.92
CA GLY A 867 47.33 33.52 -1.95
C GLY A 867 46.92 34.20 -3.27
N ALA A 868 46.20 33.49 -4.14
CA ALA A 868 45.77 34.03 -5.43
C ALA A 868 44.67 35.07 -5.22
N VAL A 869 44.83 36.22 -5.87
CA VAL A 869 43.79 37.26 -5.92
C VAL A 869 42.68 36.77 -6.86
N LEU A 870 41.54 36.40 -6.29
CA LEU A 870 40.37 35.94 -7.03
C LEU A 870 39.59 37.11 -7.65
N SER A 871 39.58 38.26 -6.98
CA SER A 871 38.98 39.51 -7.47
C SER A 871 39.72 40.71 -6.91
N ALA A 872 40.07 41.67 -7.79
CA ALA A 872 40.60 42.99 -7.43
C ALA A 872 40.21 44.03 -8.49
N PRO A 873 40.19 45.33 -8.15
CA PRO A 873 39.90 46.39 -9.12
C PRO A 873 40.92 46.42 -10.27
N PRO A 874 40.50 46.69 -11.52
CA PRO A 874 41.41 46.76 -12.66
C PRO A 874 42.39 47.93 -12.52
N LEU A 875 43.63 47.76 -13.02
CA LEU A 875 44.67 48.79 -13.03
C LEU A 875 44.60 49.65 -14.31
N GLU A 876 44.67 50.97 -14.16
CA GLU A 876 44.72 51.96 -15.25
C GLU A 876 46.09 52.64 -15.31
N VAL A 877 46.55 53.02 -16.51
CA VAL A 877 47.85 53.70 -16.75
C VAL A 877 47.68 55.22 -16.68
N TYR A 878 48.62 55.92 -16.04
CA TYR A 878 48.63 57.37 -15.89
C TYR A 878 50.03 57.99 -15.88
N GLY A 879 50.10 59.28 -16.25
CA GLY A 879 51.35 60.02 -16.39
C GLY A 879 52.16 59.64 -17.65
N GLU A 880 53.06 60.53 -18.07
CA GLU A 880 53.88 60.33 -19.28
C GLU A 880 54.91 59.17 -19.13
N GLY A 881 55.22 58.77 -17.90
CA GLY A 881 56.11 57.64 -17.58
C GLY A 881 55.44 56.26 -17.51
N GLY A 882 54.14 56.13 -17.80
CA GLY A 882 53.44 54.85 -17.85
C GLY A 882 53.15 54.18 -16.49
N ALA A 883 53.05 54.96 -15.41
CA ALA A 883 52.72 54.45 -14.06
C ALA A 883 51.31 53.87 -14.01
N ARG A 884 51.02 52.93 -13.10
CA ARG A 884 49.71 52.26 -12.98
C ARG A 884 49.09 52.49 -11.61
N ALA A 885 47.78 52.59 -11.53
CA ALA A 885 47.04 52.61 -10.27
C ALA A 885 45.67 51.94 -10.43
N PRO A 886 45.03 51.47 -9.34
CA PRO A 886 43.67 50.95 -9.41
C PRO A 886 42.68 51.96 -9.97
N SER A 887 41.73 51.51 -10.77
CA SER A 887 40.66 52.33 -11.35
C SER A 887 39.89 53.14 -10.30
N THR A 888 39.84 52.65 -9.06
CA THR A 888 39.24 53.30 -7.90
C THR A 888 39.98 54.57 -7.45
N CYS A 889 41.27 54.73 -7.79
CA CYS A 889 42.09 55.91 -7.47
C CYS A 889 41.86 57.10 -8.43
N PHE A 890 41.24 56.85 -9.57
CA PHE A 890 41.02 57.85 -10.61
C PHE A 890 39.70 58.59 -10.44
N GLN A 891 39.68 59.81 -10.95
CA GLN A 891 38.47 60.59 -11.16
C GLN A 891 38.63 61.41 -12.44
N ALA A 892 37.56 61.52 -13.21
CA ALA A 892 37.58 62.32 -14.43
C ALA A 892 37.61 63.81 -14.09
N CYS A 893 38.49 64.56 -14.75
CA CYS A 893 38.41 66.01 -14.80
C CYS A 893 37.05 66.40 -15.38
N ALA A 894 36.27 67.18 -14.63
CA ALA A 894 34.92 67.55 -15.04
C ALA A 894 34.87 68.41 -16.32
N VAL A 895 35.98 69.02 -16.73
CA VAL A 895 36.06 69.90 -17.90
C VAL A 895 36.66 69.18 -19.11
N SER A 896 37.84 68.60 -18.98
CA SER A 896 38.54 67.97 -20.11
C SER A 896 38.22 66.48 -20.30
N GLY A 897 37.49 65.85 -19.37
CA GLY A 897 37.17 64.43 -19.39
C GLY A 897 38.36 63.49 -19.12
N LYS A 898 39.58 64.00 -19.11
CA LYS A 898 40.79 63.23 -18.81
C LYS A 898 40.73 62.70 -17.37
N ARG A 899 40.90 61.39 -17.19
CA ARG A 899 41.00 60.75 -15.87
C ARG A 899 42.36 61.06 -15.27
N ALA A 900 42.36 61.61 -14.06
CA ALA A 900 43.55 61.91 -13.29
C ALA A 900 43.40 61.34 -11.88
N LEU A 901 44.52 61.23 -11.15
CA LEU A 901 44.48 60.84 -9.75
C LEU A 901 43.68 61.87 -8.95
N ARG A 902 42.79 61.39 -8.07
CA ARG A 902 41.86 62.24 -7.30
C ARG A 902 42.54 63.41 -6.58
N HIS A 903 43.76 63.24 -6.09
CA HIS A 903 44.48 64.27 -5.33
C HIS A 903 45.17 65.35 -6.18
N LEU A 904 45.28 65.18 -7.51
CA LEU A 904 45.87 66.19 -8.42
C LEU A 904 44.83 67.15 -9.00
N LEU A 905 43.55 66.89 -8.74
CA LEU A 905 42.46 67.74 -9.21
C LEU A 905 42.11 68.77 -8.15
N ILE A 906 41.92 70.02 -8.57
CA ILE A 906 41.43 71.09 -7.70
C ILE A 906 39.91 71.03 -7.68
N LYS A 907 39.36 71.14 -6.48
CA LYS A 907 37.92 71.15 -6.22
C LYS A 907 37.37 72.56 -6.47
N SER A 908 36.38 72.69 -7.35
CA SER A 908 35.60 73.92 -7.50
C SER A 908 34.94 74.31 -6.18
N GLU A 909 35.07 75.58 -5.80
CA GLU A 909 34.45 76.14 -4.58
C GLU A 909 32.91 76.28 -4.71
N ASP A 910 32.35 76.00 -5.90
CA ASP A 910 30.92 76.03 -6.14
C ASP A 910 30.32 74.63 -6.27
N THR A 911 30.77 73.84 -7.25
CA THR A 911 30.14 72.54 -7.55
C THR A 911 30.78 71.36 -6.83
N ALA A 912 31.86 71.60 -6.08
CA ALA A 912 32.68 70.54 -5.49
C ALA A 912 33.26 69.53 -6.51
N LYS A 913 33.14 69.81 -7.82
CA LYS A 913 33.72 68.99 -8.90
C LYS A 913 35.20 69.25 -9.03
N TYR A 914 35.90 68.22 -9.45
CA TYR A 914 37.35 68.18 -9.54
C TYR A 914 37.78 68.44 -10.98
N ALA A 915 38.69 69.41 -11.19
CA ALA A 915 39.27 69.69 -12.49
C ALA A 915 40.76 70.01 -12.40
N LEU A 916 41.43 70.02 -13.54
CA LEU A 916 42.83 70.42 -13.63
C LEU A 916 43.00 71.92 -13.34
N PRO A 917 44.12 72.35 -12.74
CA PRO A 917 44.35 73.75 -12.35
C PRO A 917 44.13 74.78 -13.46
N GLU A 918 44.50 74.46 -14.72
CA GLU A 918 44.31 75.35 -15.87
C GLU A 918 42.84 75.65 -16.23
N HIS A 919 41.88 74.91 -15.69
CA HIS A 919 40.45 75.09 -15.95
C HIS A 919 39.72 75.79 -14.81
N ILE A 920 40.42 76.50 -13.93
CA ILE A 920 39.85 77.27 -12.82
C ILE A 920 39.92 78.78 -13.13
N VAL A 921 38.79 79.49 -13.01
CA VAL A 921 38.62 80.93 -13.23
C VAL A 921 37.89 81.60 -12.06
N GLN A 922 37.91 82.94 -11.96
CA GLN A 922 37.29 83.69 -10.86
C GLN A 922 35.99 84.40 -11.29
N CYS A 923 34.92 84.24 -10.52
CA CYS A 923 33.61 84.84 -10.82
C CYS A 923 33.55 86.35 -10.47
N ALA A 924 33.07 87.19 -11.38
CA ALA A 924 32.98 88.65 -11.17
C ALA A 924 31.95 89.08 -10.11
N LEU A 925 30.88 88.31 -9.88
CA LEU A 925 29.85 88.62 -8.88
C LEU A 925 30.21 88.14 -7.46
N THR A 926 30.79 86.94 -7.32
CA THR A 926 30.98 86.27 -6.01
C THR A 926 32.44 86.17 -5.57
N GLY A 927 33.41 86.37 -6.48
CA GLY A 927 34.85 86.26 -6.19
C GLY A 927 35.40 84.84 -6.03
N LYS A 928 34.56 83.79 -6.12
CA LYS A 928 34.96 82.38 -5.96
C LYS A 928 35.81 81.85 -7.13
N ARG A 929 36.68 80.87 -6.84
CA ARG A 929 37.45 80.10 -7.84
C ARG A 929 36.66 78.87 -8.28
N VAL A 930 36.27 78.85 -9.54
CA VAL A 930 35.26 77.95 -10.10
C VAL A 930 35.72 77.47 -11.47
N LEU A 931 35.11 76.44 -12.03
CA LEU A 931 35.53 75.93 -13.34
C LEU A 931 35.33 76.99 -14.43
N SER A 932 36.15 76.97 -15.48
CA SER A 932 35.98 77.83 -16.65
C SER A 932 34.63 77.62 -17.34
N THR A 933 34.04 76.42 -17.21
CA THR A 933 32.70 76.09 -17.67
C THR A 933 31.58 76.53 -16.73
N GLU A 934 31.90 76.95 -15.50
CA GLU A 934 30.91 77.36 -14.48
C GLU A 934 30.58 78.84 -14.55
N VAL A 935 31.29 79.64 -15.35
CA VAL A 935 30.99 81.04 -15.60
C VAL A 935 30.41 81.24 -16.99
N ALA A 936 29.48 82.18 -17.13
CA ALA A 936 28.96 82.62 -18.41
C ALA A 936 28.77 84.14 -18.41
N THR A 937 28.67 84.73 -19.60
CA THR A 937 28.39 86.16 -19.77
C THR A 937 26.90 86.42 -19.51
N SER A 938 26.58 87.39 -18.65
CA SER A 938 25.18 87.80 -18.44
C SER A 938 24.60 88.46 -19.69
N ASP A 939 23.40 88.04 -20.11
CA ASP A 939 22.65 88.61 -21.24
C ASP A 939 22.03 89.99 -20.91
N LEU A 940 22.00 90.35 -19.62
CA LEU A 940 21.48 91.64 -19.13
C LEU A 940 22.59 92.65 -18.85
N SER A 941 23.73 92.22 -18.27
CA SER A 941 24.83 93.11 -17.86
C SER A 941 26.15 92.94 -18.62
N GLY A 942 26.35 91.85 -19.35
CA GLY A 942 27.56 91.58 -20.14
C GLY A 942 28.79 91.09 -19.36
N ARG A 943 28.69 90.78 -18.05
CA ARG A 943 29.83 90.36 -17.21
C ARG A 943 29.94 88.83 -17.07
N ALA A 944 31.16 88.32 -16.90
CA ALA A 944 31.41 86.89 -16.65
C ALA A 944 31.09 86.52 -15.19
N VAL A 945 29.92 85.92 -14.99
CA VAL A 945 29.36 85.60 -13.68
C VAL A 945 29.14 84.10 -13.61
N LEU A 946 29.17 83.54 -12.39
CA LEU A 946 28.78 82.17 -12.13
C LEU A 946 27.40 81.89 -12.73
N ILE A 947 27.31 80.83 -13.52
CA ILE A 947 26.05 80.35 -14.08
C ILE A 947 25.06 80.06 -12.94
N SER A 948 25.54 79.54 -11.81
CA SER A 948 24.74 79.28 -10.60
C SER A 948 24.26 80.54 -9.87
N ALA A 949 24.94 81.68 -10.05
CA ALA A 949 24.58 82.94 -9.42
C ALA A 949 23.71 83.84 -10.32
N MET A 950 23.56 83.48 -11.60
CA MET A 950 22.63 84.11 -12.53
C MET A 950 21.30 83.38 -12.53
N LYS A 951 20.21 84.13 -12.64
CA LYS A 951 18.88 83.58 -12.86
C LYS A 951 18.58 83.60 -14.36
N ILE A 952 17.82 82.63 -14.81
CA ILE A 952 17.47 82.46 -16.22
C ILE A 952 15.96 82.54 -16.30
N SER A 953 15.42 83.37 -17.20
CA SER A 953 13.98 83.36 -17.40
C SER A 953 13.58 82.02 -17.98
N PRO A 954 12.68 81.26 -17.34
CA PRO A 954 12.17 80.03 -17.92
C PRO A 954 11.26 80.26 -19.14
N ILE A 955 10.91 81.51 -19.46
CA ILE A 955 10.07 81.86 -20.61
C ILE A 955 10.94 82.22 -21.82
N ASN A 956 11.83 83.21 -21.68
CA ASN A 956 12.62 83.71 -22.81
C ASN A 956 14.11 83.32 -22.77
N HIS A 957 14.52 82.55 -21.75
CA HIS A 957 15.86 81.99 -21.57
C HIS A 957 17.01 82.99 -21.42
N LYS A 958 16.74 84.28 -21.24
CA LYS A 958 17.77 85.28 -20.95
C LYS A 958 18.34 85.08 -19.54
N ARG A 959 19.67 85.12 -19.43
CA ARG A 959 20.42 84.92 -18.18
C ARG A 959 20.87 86.26 -17.60
N GLY A 960 20.55 86.53 -16.35
CA GLY A 960 20.85 87.81 -15.72
C GLY A 960 20.99 87.72 -14.21
N GLU A 961 21.40 88.82 -13.59
CA GLU A 961 21.51 88.90 -12.14
C GLU A 961 20.14 88.80 -11.47
N PRO A 962 20.07 88.24 -10.24
CA PRO A 962 18.82 88.07 -9.51
C PRO A 962 17.95 89.32 -9.36
N SER A 963 18.53 90.52 -9.42
CA SER A 963 17.81 91.80 -9.30
C SER A 963 16.78 92.06 -10.40
N TYR A 964 16.88 91.40 -11.55
CA TYR A 964 15.96 91.57 -12.69
C TYR A 964 14.76 90.62 -12.67
N PHE A 965 14.67 89.76 -11.65
CA PHE A 965 13.71 88.67 -11.56
C PHE A 965 12.73 88.86 -10.40
N GLY A 966 11.48 88.47 -10.62
CA GLY A 966 10.43 88.32 -9.63
C GLY A 966 9.99 86.85 -9.52
N VAL A 967 9.24 86.50 -8.48
CA VAL A 967 8.90 85.10 -8.18
C VAL A 967 7.44 84.80 -8.53
N CYS A 968 7.23 83.73 -9.30
CA CYS A 968 5.92 83.12 -9.44
C CYS A 968 5.50 82.47 -8.13
N SER A 969 4.37 82.87 -7.56
CA SER A 969 3.86 82.36 -6.28
C SER A 969 3.43 80.89 -6.33
N PHE A 970 3.29 80.30 -7.52
CA PHE A 970 2.85 78.91 -7.71
C PHE A 970 3.98 77.94 -7.97
N THR A 971 4.91 78.29 -8.85
CA THR A 971 6.04 77.44 -9.21
C THR A 971 7.30 77.75 -8.40
N GLY A 972 7.33 78.89 -7.70
CA GLY A 972 8.52 79.40 -7.04
C GLY A 972 9.64 79.79 -8.01
N SER A 973 9.39 79.71 -9.33
CA SER A 973 10.40 80.02 -10.33
C SER A 973 10.59 81.52 -10.43
N ASP A 974 11.84 81.93 -10.44
CA ASP A 974 12.25 83.28 -10.75
C ASP A 974 12.08 83.55 -12.25
N VAL A 975 11.31 84.56 -12.58
CA VAL A 975 10.99 84.95 -13.96
C VAL A 975 11.18 86.44 -14.08
N LEU A 976 11.37 86.97 -15.29
CA LEU A 976 11.52 88.42 -15.42
C LEU A 976 10.25 89.10 -14.95
N ASN A 977 10.39 90.25 -14.28
CA ASN A 977 9.24 90.99 -13.76
C ASN A 977 8.21 91.34 -14.85
N THR A 978 8.62 91.41 -16.13
CA THR A 978 7.77 91.65 -17.30
C THR A 978 6.90 90.45 -17.73
N GLU A 979 7.11 89.28 -17.14
CA GLU A 979 6.51 88.00 -17.56
C GLU A 979 5.56 87.39 -16.49
N LEU A 980 5.25 88.15 -15.44
CA LEU A 980 4.33 87.77 -14.36
C LEU A 980 2.94 88.40 -14.55
N GLU A 981 1.89 87.58 -14.40
CA GLU A 981 0.47 87.94 -14.35
C GLU A 981 -0.13 87.65 -12.96
N VAL A 982 -1.38 88.05 -12.68
CA VAL A 982 -2.06 87.81 -11.38
C VAL A 982 -3.31 86.96 -11.57
N SER A 983 -3.43 85.85 -10.82
CA SER A 983 -4.52 84.88 -10.97
C SER A 983 -5.85 85.45 -10.48
N GLN A 984 -6.92 85.26 -11.27
CA GLN A 984 -8.28 85.65 -10.89
C GLN A 984 -8.90 84.69 -9.85
N VAL A 985 -8.30 83.52 -9.61
CA VAL A 985 -8.80 82.51 -8.67
C VAL A 985 -8.26 82.77 -7.25
N SER A 986 -6.96 83.06 -7.10
CA SER A 986 -6.33 83.27 -5.78
C SER A 986 -5.62 84.61 -5.57
N GLY A 987 -5.57 85.49 -6.57
CA GLY A 987 -4.91 86.80 -6.48
C GLY A 987 -3.38 86.76 -6.43
N LYS A 988 -2.77 85.58 -6.65
CA LYS A 988 -1.32 85.38 -6.59
C LYS A 988 -0.64 85.65 -7.94
N SER A 989 0.60 86.12 -7.92
CA SER A 989 1.42 86.29 -9.12
C SER A 989 1.80 84.94 -9.72
N PHE A 990 1.65 84.78 -11.03
CA PHE A 990 1.96 83.56 -11.76
C PHE A 990 2.56 83.87 -13.11
N ARG A 991 3.14 82.86 -13.75
CA ARG A 991 3.74 83.03 -15.08
C ARG A 991 2.68 83.07 -16.17
N ASN A 992 2.78 84.03 -17.07
CA ASN A 992 1.79 84.19 -18.14
C ASN A 992 1.70 82.98 -19.10
N ASP A 993 2.77 82.20 -19.27
CA ASP A 993 2.81 80.98 -20.10
C ASP A 993 2.12 79.77 -19.44
N GLU A 994 1.86 79.83 -18.13
CA GLU A 994 1.18 78.78 -17.36
C GLU A 994 -0.29 79.11 -17.07
N ALA A 995 -0.86 80.06 -17.81
CA ALA A 995 -2.26 80.42 -17.72
C ALA A 995 -3.16 79.26 -18.17
N ALA A 996 -4.17 78.95 -17.36
CA ALA A 996 -5.31 78.12 -17.74
C ALA A 996 -6.61 78.91 -17.59
N VAL A 997 -7.61 78.52 -18.37
CA VAL A 997 -8.94 79.14 -18.38
C VAL A 997 -9.97 78.03 -18.17
N SER A 998 -10.87 78.20 -17.20
CA SER A 998 -11.97 77.24 -17.01
C SER A 998 -12.84 77.19 -18.27
N ALA A 999 -13.12 75.98 -18.76
CA ALA A 999 -14.02 75.77 -19.88
C ALA A 999 -15.50 76.07 -19.56
N ILE A 1000 -15.84 76.30 -18.28
CA ILE A 1000 -17.20 76.58 -17.81
C ILE A 1000 -17.36 78.05 -17.43
N SER A 1001 -16.58 78.54 -16.45
CA SER A 1001 -16.67 79.91 -15.94
C SER A 1001 -15.80 80.93 -16.66
N LEU A 1002 -14.90 80.48 -17.56
CA LEU A 1002 -13.92 81.32 -18.27
C LEU A 1002 -12.94 82.08 -17.36
N THR A 1003 -12.86 81.74 -16.08
CA THR A 1003 -11.90 82.34 -15.14
C THR A 1003 -10.47 81.96 -15.52
N ARG A 1004 -9.56 82.95 -15.55
CA ARG A 1004 -8.15 82.77 -15.92
C ARG A 1004 -7.24 82.82 -14.69
N GLY A 1005 -6.42 81.79 -14.52
CA GLY A 1005 -5.49 81.70 -13.40
C GLY A 1005 -4.34 80.76 -13.73
N HIS A 1006 -3.57 80.38 -12.73
CA HIS A 1006 -2.47 79.44 -12.93
C HIS A 1006 -3.01 78.03 -13.11
N ARG A 1007 -2.48 77.25 -14.06
CA ARG A 1007 -2.93 75.87 -14.37
C ARG A 1007 -3.09 74.93 -13.17
N ASN A 1008 -2.31 75.09 -12.10
CA ASN A 1008 -2.42 74.25 -10.88
C ASN A 1008 -3.66 74.57 -10.02
N GLU A 1009 -4.34 75.68 -10.27
CA GLU A 1009 -5.61 76.02 -9.62
C GLU A 1009 -6.81 75.38 -10.32
N PHE A 1010 -6.57 74.76 -11.47
CA PHE A 1010 -7.55 74.06 -12.27
C PHE A 1010 -7.24 72.57 -12.26
N ILE A 1011 -8.28 71.77 -12.44
CA ILE A 1011 -8.17 70.34 -12.65
C ILE A 1011 -8.50 70.02 -14.10
N ARG A 1012 -7.87 69.00 -14.66
CA ARG A 1012 -8.24 68.50 -15.99
C ARG A 1012 -9.35 67.47 -15.84
N CYS A 1013 -10.43 67.65 -16.60
CA CYS A 1013 -11.39 66.59 -16.82
C CYS A 1013 -10.66 65.37 -17.42
N GLN A 1014 -10.66 64.25 -16.72
CA GLN A 1014 -9.93 63.05 -17.16
C GLN A 1014 -10.53 62.42 -18.42
N HIS A 1015 -11.76 62.78 -18.77
CA HIS A 1015 -12.44 62.29 -19.97
C HIS A 1015 -12.31 63.22 -21.19
N THR A 1016 -12.32 64.55 -21.01
CA THR A 1016 -12.29 65.52 -22.12
C THR A 1016 -11.00 66.32 -22.22
N GLY A 1017 -10.14 66.25 -21.21
CA GLY A 1017 -8.87 67.00 -21.15
C GLY A 1017 -9.01 68.51 -20.92
N LYS A 1018 -10.23 69.05 -20.83
CA LYS A 1018 -10.50 70.48 -20.60
C LYS A 1018 -10.22 70.87 -19.15
N TRP A 1019 -9.77 72.11 -18.94
CA TRP A 1019 -9.53 72.69 -17.61
C TRP A 1019 -10.85 73.11 -16.97
N LEU A 1020 -11.03 72.77 -15.69
CA LEU A 1020 -12.19 73.06 -14.86
C LEU A 1020 -11.70 73.58 -13.50
N LEU A 1021 -12.49 74.40 -12.83
CA LEU A 1021 -12.22 74.66 -11.41
C LEU A 1021 -12.57 73.41 -10.58
N PRO A 1022 -11.90 73.19 -9.43
CA PRO A 1022 -12.19 72.06 -8.55
C PRO A 1022 -13.67 71.92 -8.19
N ASP A 1023 -14.35 73.05 -7.96
CA ASP A 1023 -15.76 73.10 -7.57
C ASP A 1023 -16.73 72.89 -8.75
N GLU A 1024 -16.22 72.86 -9.98
CA GLU A 1024 -17.02 72.67 -11.20
C GLU A 1024 -17.00 71.22 -11.71
N ALA A 1025 -16.20 70.33 -11.11
CA ALA A 1025 -16.08 68.94 -11.57
C ALA A 1025 -16.94 67.96 -10.76
N GLU A 1026 -17.47 66.95 -11.44
CA GLU A 1026 -18.18 65.83 -10.84
C GLU A 1026 -17.22 64.65 -10.59
N ARG A 1027 -17.41 63.91 -9.50
CA ARG A 1027 -16.54 62.79 -9.11
C ARG A 1027 -17.21 61.44 -9.34
N CYS A 1028 -16.51 60.52 -9.99
CA CYS A 1028 -16.96 59.14 -10.10
C CYS A 1028 -16.93 58.43 -8.74
N ASP A 1029 -18.05 57.81 -8.34
CA ASP A 1029 -18.21 57.11 -7.06
C ASP A 1029 -17.36 55.84 -6.90
N ILE A 1030 -16.77 55.33 -7.99
CA ILE A 1030 -15.97 54.09 -7.98
C ILE A 1030 -14.49 54.39 -8.19
N THR A 1031 -14.13 55.02 -9.31
CA THR A 1031 -12.73 55.28 -9.64
C THR A 1031 -12.19 56.52 -8.95
N GLY A 1032 -13.06 57.39 -8.44
CA GLY A 1032 -12.69 58.68 -7.89
C GLY A 1032 -12.28 59.71 -8.95
N GLU A 1033 -12.39 59.39 -10.24
CA GLU A 1033 -12.05 60.26 -11.37
C GLU A 1033 -12.90 61.53 -11.39
N LEU A 1034 -12.28 62.69 -11.63
CA LEU A 1034 -12.94 63.99 -11.72
C LEU A 1034 -13.21 64.35 -13.19
N VAL A 1035 -14.47 64.56 -13.53
CA VAL A 1035 -14.94 64.79 -14.90
C VAL A 1035 -15.81 66.03 -15.00
N ALA A 1036 -15.98 66.54 -16.22
CA ALA A 1036 -16.88 67.65 -16.47
C ALA A 1036 -18.34 67.25 -16.19
N PRO A 1037 -19.20 68.20 -15.77
CA PRO A 1037 -20.60 67.94 -15.52
C PRO A 1037 -21.31 67.27 -16.70
N GLY A 1038 -22.10 66.23 -16.42
CA GLY A 1038 -22.89 65.51 -17.42
C GLY A 1038 -22.20 64.33 -18.13
N ILE A 1039 -20.95 64.00 -17.76
CA ILE A 1039 -20.22 62.84 -18.30
C ILE A 1039 -20.57 61.54 -17.55
N LEU A 1040 -20.77 61.62 -16.23
CA LEU A 1040 -21.08 60.45 -15.42
C LEU A 1040 -22.43 59.85 -15.83
N ARG A 1041 -22.51 58.52 -15.77
CA ARG A 1041 -23.72 57.74 -15.98
C ARG A 1041 -24.10 57.08 -14.66
N GLN A 1042 -25.37 57.16 -14.31
CA GLN A 1042 -25.88 56.48 -13.14
C GLN A 1042 -26.00 54.97 -13.42
N CYS A 1043 -25.42 54.15 -12.55
CA CYS A 1043 -25.77 52.75 -12.44
C CYS A 1043 -27.19 52.66 -11.86
N GLU A 1044 -28.14 52.18 -12.64
CA GLU A 1044 -29.56 52.11 -12.27
C GLU A 1044 -29.87 50.96 -11.28
N VAL A 1045 -28.84 50.19 -10.89
CA VAL A 1045 -28.92 49.12 -9.89
C VAL A 1045 -28.39 49.58 -8.53
N THR A 1046 -27.26 50.31 -8.51
CA THR A 1046 -26.59 50.75 -7.27
C THR A 1046 -26.75 52.24 -7.00
N ASN A 1047 -27.36 53.00 -7.91
CA ASN A 1047 -27.48 54.46 -7.93
C ASN A 1047 -26.15 55.24 -7.90
N LYS A 1048 -25.02 54.58 -8.14
CA LYS A 1048 -23.70 55.23 -8.19
C LYS A 1048 -23.50 55.95 -9.53
N GLN A 1049 -22.94 57.16 -9.50
CA GLN A 1049 -22.54 57.94 -10.66
C GLN A 1049 -21.12 57.53 -11.08
N VAL A 1050 -21.01 56.95 -12.28
CA VAL A 1050 -19.75 56.33 -12.73
C VAL A 1050 -19.41 56.66 -14.16
N VAL A 1051 -18.13 56.54 -14.52
CA VAL A 1051 -17.70 56.78 -15.89
C VAL A 1051 -18.32 55.77 -16.86
N PRO A 1052 -18.63 56.17 -18.12
CA PRO A 1052 -19.37 55.33 -19.06
C PRO A 1052 -18.77 53.96 -19.33
N GLN A 1053 -17.44 53.81 -19.20
CA GLN A 1053 -16.72 52.56 -19.48
C GLN A 1053 -16.99 51.46 -18.44
N LEU A 1054 -17.48 51.82 -17.23
CA LEU A 1054 -17.69 50.87 -16.14
C LEU A 1054 -19.12 50.34 -16.05
N VAL A 1055 -20.01 50.82 -16.92
CA VAL A 1055 -21.40 50.39 -16.98
C VAL A 1055 -21.68 49.66 -18.28
N GLY A 1056 -22.31 48.49 -18.16
CA GLY A 1056 -22.88 47.73 -19.27
C GLY A 1056 -24.40 47.66 -19.15
N GLU A 1057 -25.08 47.35 -20.25
CA GLU A 1057 -26.52 47.13 -20.24
C GLU A 1057 -26.84 45.66 -19.96
N CYS A 1058 -27.73 45.41 -18.99
CA CYS A 1058 -28.26 44.08 -18.74
C CYS A 1058 -29.31 43.73 -19.79
N ALA A 1059 -29.10 42.66 -20.56
CA ALA A 1059 -30.05 42.25 -21.60
C ALA A 1059 -31.42 41.77 -21.08
N ILE A 1060 -31.57 41.54 -19.78
CA ILE A 1060 -32.86 41.17 -19.17
C ILE A 1060 -33.66 42.41 -18.77
N THR A 1061 -33.01 43.32 -18.06
CA THR A 1061 -33.69 44.46 -17.43
C THR A 1061 -33.56 45.74 -18.22
N HIS A 1062 -32.71 45.78 -19.24
CA HIS A 1062 -32.26 46.98 -19.98
C HIS A 1062 -31.65 48.07 -19.09
N LYS A 1063 -31.49 47.77 -17.81
CA LYS A 1063 -30.86 48.65 -16.84
C LYS A 1063 -29.36 48.70 -17.04
N ARG A 1064 -28.81 49.90 -16.92
CA ARG A 1064 -27.36 50.13 -16.89
C ARG A 1064 -26.82 49.72 -15.53
N ALA A 1065 -25.95 48.73 -15.52
CA ALA A 1065 -25.36 48.16 -14.33
C ALA A 1065 -23.84 48.14 -14.43
N LEU A 1066 -23.17 48.09 -13.29
CA LEU A 1066 -21.72 47.92 -13.26
C LEU A 1066 -21.32 46.60 -13.93
N LEU A 1067 -20.24 46.64 -14.71
CA LEU A 1067 -19.74 45.45 -15.41
C LEU A 1067 -19.46 44.27 -14.46
N GLU A 1068 -19.01 44.53 -13.23
CA GLU A 1068 -18.78 43.51 -12.20
C GLU A 1068 -20.06 42.79 -11.74
N LEU A 1069 -21.23 43.40 -11.91
CA LEU A 1069 -22.53 42.82 -11.56
C LEU A 1069 -23.14 42.01 -12.71
N LEU A 1070 -22.53 42.08 -13.90
CA LEU A 1070 -22.96 41.39 -15.11
C LEU A 1070 -22.19 40.08 -15.29
N VAL A 1071 -22.91 39.02 -15.65
CA VAL A 1071 -22.37 37.71 -16.04
C VAL A 1071 -22.75 37.43 -17.49
N THR A 1072 -21.91 36.69 -18.20
CA THR A 1072 -22.12 36.35 -19.61
C THR A 1072 -22.87 35.02 -19.73
N GLY A 1073 -23.98 35.01 -20.49
CA GLY A 1073 -24.77 33.80 -20.70
C GLY A 1073 -24.00 32.71 -21.46
N SER A 1074 -24.07 31.46 -21.03
CA SER A 1074 -23.46 30.29 -21.68
C SER A 1074 -24.07 30.00 -23.05
N VAL A 1075 -25.38 30.27 -23.22
CA VAL A 1075 -26.18 30.00 -24.42
C VAL A 1075 -26.05 31.11 -25.47
N SER A 1076 -26.49 32.33 -25.19
CA SER A 1076 -26.47 33.45 -26.15
C SER A 1076 -25.24 34.36 -26.08
N LYS A 1077 -24.35 34.16 -25.10
CA LYS A 1077 -23.15 35.01 -24.86
C LYS A 1077 -23.46 36.48 -24.55
N VAL A 1078 -24.69 36.81 -24.15
CA VAL A 1078 -25.11 38.17 -23.83
C VAL A 1078 -24.88 38.48 -22.33
N PRO A 1079 -24.44 39.70 -21.95
CA PRO A 1079 -24.29 40.11 -20.55
C PRO A 1079 -25.64 40.36 -19.86
N MET A 1080 -25.77 39.89 -18.62
CA MET A 1080 -26.98 40.02 -17.81
C MET A 1080 -26.66 40.09 -16.32
N LEU A 1081 -27.54 40.66 -15.51
CA LEU A 1081 -27.34 40.72 -14.06
C LEU A 1081 -27.31 39.33 -13.44
N LYS A 1082 -26.26 39.04 -12.66
CA LYS A 1082 -26.10 37.75 -11.95
C LYS A 1082 -27.32 37.38 -11.13
N THR A 1083 -27.97 38.36 -10.50
CA THR A 1083 -29.16 38.17 -9.66
C THR A 1083 -30.44 37.86 -10.44
N LYS A 1084 -30.45 38.06 -11.76
CA LYS A 1084 -31.59 37.81 -12.65
C LYS A 1084 -31.35 36.66 -13.62
N ALA A 1085 -30.13 36.12 -13.67
CA ALA A 1085 -29.77 34.98 -14.50
C ALA A 1085 -30.20 33.65 -13.86
N VAL A 1086 -30.44 32.63 -14.69
CA VAL A 1086 -30.66 31.25 -14.23
C VAL A 1086 -29.31 30.51 -14.25
N MET A 1087 -28.91 29.96 -13.11
CA MET A 1087 -27.61 29.30 -12.93
C MET A 1087 -27.76 27.78 -13.00
N SER A 1088 -26.82 27.12 -13.69
CA SER A 1088 -26.73 25.66 -13.73
C SER A 1088 -26.02 25.09 -12.50
N CYS A 1089 -26.16 23.79 -12.26
CA CYS A 1089 -25.42 23.12 -11.18
C CYS A 1089 -23.88 23.15 -11.36
N LEU A 1090 -23.40 23.40 -12.59
CA LEU A 1090 -21.98 23.55 -12.93
C LEU A 1090 -21.50 25.02 -12.94
N GLY A 1091 -22.36 25.97 -12.59
CA GLY A 1091 -22.00 27.40 -12.49
C GLY A 1091 -22.14 28.21 -13.78
N ASN A 1092 -22.81 27.68 -14.82
CA ASN A 1092 -23.11 28.41 -16.05
C ASN A 1092 -24.40 29.23 -15.92
N TYR A 1093 -24.51 30.35 -16.63
CA TYR A 1093 -25.68 31.24 -16.58
C TYR A 1093 -26.43 31.27 -17.90
N CYS A 1094 -27.77 31.37 -17.89
CA CYS A 1094 -28.56 31.66 -19.09
C CYS A 1094 -29.64 32.71 -18.81
N LEU A 1095 -30.19 33.31 -19.87
CA LEU A 1095 -31.35 34.20 -19.75
C LEU A 1095 -32.55 33.40 -19.22
N PRO A 1096 -33.44 34.00 -18.41
CA PRO A 1096 -34.70 33.36 -18.02
C PRO A 1096 -35.57 32.92 -19.19
N LYS A 1097 -35.48 33.61 -20.35
CA LYS A 1097 -36.17 33.21 -21.59
C LYS A 1097 -35.56 31.97 -22.26
N GLU A 1098 -34.29 31.66 -21.98
CA GLU A 1098 -33.58 30.48 -22.48
C GLU A 1098 -33.69 29.29 -21.54
N ALA A 1099 -34.06 29.54 -20.28
CA ALA A 1099 -34.29 28.50 -19.29
C ALA A 1099 -35.49 27.64 -19.69
N LEU A 1100 -35.38 26.33 -19.46
CA LEU A 1100 -36.43 25.38 -19.78
C LEU A 1100 -37.26 25.10 -18.53
N SER A 1101 -38.58 25.11 -18.67
CA SER A 1101 -39.49 24.73 -17.59
C SER A 1101 -39.51 23.21 -17.40
N CYS A 1102 -39.29 22.78 -16.16
CA CYS A 1102 -39.47 21.39 -15.77
C CYS A 1102 -40.96 21.07 -15.68
N ALA A 1103 -41.45 20.21 -16.56
CA ALA A 1103 -42.85 19.82 -16.61
C ALA A 1103 -43.33 19.07 -15.36
N TRP A 1104 -42.41 18.61 -14.50
CA TRP A 1104 -42.74 18.01 -13.20
C TRP A 1104 -42.79 19.06 -12.08
N SER A 1105 -41.71 19.82 -11.87
CA SER A 1105 -41.62 20.76 -10.74
C SER A 1105 -42.11 22.18 -11.08
N GLY A 1106 -42.48 22.48 -12.31
CA GLY A 1106 -42.96 23.80 -12.77
C GLY A 1106 -41.89 24.91 -12.80
N ARG A 1107 -40.77 24.74 -12.09
CA ARG A 1107 -39.64 25.66 -12.08
C ARG A 1107 -38.85 25.64 -13.39
N ILE A 1108 -38.33 26.80 -13.75
CA ILE A 1108 -37.38 26.97 -14.84
C ILE A 1108 -35.96 26.62 -14.38
N TYR A 1109 -35.23 25.91 -15.22
CA TYR A 1109 -33.84 25.52 -14.97
C TYR A 1109 -32.98 25.80 -16.19
N HIS A 1110 -31.68 25.82 -15.98
CA HIS A 1110 -30.72 25.93 -17.07
C HIS A 1110 -30.88 24.72 -18.03
N PRO A 1111 -30.82 24.91 -19.36
CA PRO A 1111 -31.01 23.82 -20.33
C PRO A 1111 -30.11 22.61 -20.12
N GLU A 1112 -28.87 22.83 -19.66
CA GLU A 1112 -27.90 21.76 -19.36
C GLU A 1112 -28.36 20.80 -18.24
N ASP A 1113 -29.14 21.29 -17.28
CA ASP A 1113 -29.60 20.51 -16.14
C ASP A 1113 -30.86 19.69 -16.47
N MET A 1114 -31.42 19.88 -17.66
CA MET A 1114 -32.65 19.26 -18.10
C MET A 1114 -32.40 17.96 -18.88
N GLY A 1115 -33.33 17.02 -18.75
CA GLY A 1115 -33.37 15.76 -19.47
C GLY A 1115 -34.77 15.47 -19.98
N GLN A 1116 -34.91 14.51 -20.89
CA GLN A 1116 -36.22 14.14 -21.44
C GLN A 1116 -36.68 12.81 -20.83
N CYS A 1117 -37.87 12.79 -20.24
CA CYS A 1117 -38.47 11.57 -19.70
C CYS A 1117 -38.82 10.60 -20.83
N ALA A 1118 -38.22 9.41 -20.86
CA ALA A 1118 -38.44 8.41 -21.90
C ALA A 1118 -39.88 7.82 -21.92
N LEU A 1119 -40.63 7.94 -20.81
CA LEU A 1119 -42.02 7.46 -20.73
C LEU A 1119 -43.04 8.47 -21.29
N THR A 1120 -42.90 9.75 -20.94
CA THR A 1120 -43.88 10.79 -21.26
C THR A 1120 -43.39 11.80 -22.31
N GLY A 1121 -42.11 11.78 -22.65
CA GLY A 1121 -41.46 12.74 -23.55
C GLY A 1121 -41.27 14.14 -22.96
N LEU A 1122 -41.61 14.33 -21.68
CA LEU A 1122 -41.57 15.63 -21.02
C LEU A 1122 -40.14 16.08 -20.65
N PRO A 1123 -39.82 17.37 -20.77
CA PRO A 1123 -38.60 17.94 -20.23
C PRO A 1123 -38.69 17.99 -18.70
N VAL A 1124 -37.77 17.32 -18.01
CA VAL A 1124 -37.72 17.21 -16.56
C VAL A 1124 -36.28 17.42 -16.09
N LEU A 1125 -36.10 18.03 -14.92
CA LEU A 1125 -34.79 18.15 -14.29
C LEU A 1125 -34.13 16.77 -14.15
N ARG A 1126 -32.85 16.65 -14.54
CA ARG A 1126 -32.13 15.36 -14.57
C ARG A 1126 -32.13 14.65 -13.20
N SER A 1127 -32.14 15.38 -12.10
CA SER A 1127 -32.20 14.81 -10.74
C SER A 1127 -33.49 14.02 -10.45
N TYR A 1128 -34.58 14.26 -11.18
CA TYR A 1128 -35.82 13.49 -11.07
C TYR A 1128 -35.88 12.27 -12.00
N LEU A 1129 -34.88 12.10 -12.87
CA LEU A 1129 -34.78 10.99 -13.82
C LEU A 1129 -33.88 9.89 -13.23
N PHE A 1130 -34.25 8.62 -13.43
CA PHE A 1130 -33.47 7.47 -12.94
C PHE A 1130 -33.45 6.31 -13.95
N GLY A 1131 -32.41 5.49 -13.93
CA GLY A 1131 -32.26 4.28 -14.75
C GLY A 1131 -31.56 4.48 -16.10
N GLN A 1132 -31.37 3.38 -16.85
CA GLN A 1132 -30.70 3.38 -18.17
C GLN A 1132 -31.51 4.11 -19.26
N ASN A 1133 -32.85 4.11 -19.17
CA ASN A 1133 -33.73 4.94 -19.98
C ASN A 1133 -34.35 6.02 -19.08
N PRO A 1134 -33.79 7.24 -19.04
CA PRO A 1134 -34.08 8.24 -18.03
C PRO A 1134 -35.58 8.56 -18.01
N SER A 1135 -36.24 8.18 -16.92
CA SER A 1135 -37.68 8.26 -16.77
C SER A 1135 -38.03 8.89 -15.42
N LEU A 1136 -39.16 9.59 -15.38
CA LEU A 1136 -39.60 10.28 -14.17
C LEU A 1136 -39.84 9.29 -13.03
N LYS A 1137 -39.05 9.41 -11.95
CA LYS A 1137 -39.06 8.50 -10.81
C LYS A 1137 -40.44 8.34 -10.18
N ALA A 1138 -41.15 9.44 -9.94
CA ALA A 1138 -42.49 9.42 -9.35
C ALA A 1138 -43.50 8.60 -10.16
N LEU A 1139 -43.39 8.60 -11.50
CA LEU A 1139 -44.28 7.82 -12.36
C LEU A 1139 -43.91 6.32 -12.34
N ILE A 1140 -42.61 5.99 -12.30
CA ILE A 1140 -42.15 4.60 -12.17
C ILE A 1140 -42.55 4.00 -10.81
N ASP A 1141 -42.40 4.76 -9.74
CA ASP A 1141 -42.73 4.32 -8.39
C ASP A 1141 -44.23 3.97 -8.31
N LEU A 1142 -45.11 4.82 -8.85
CA LEU A 1142 -46.55 4.55 -8.95
C LEU A 1142 -46.88 3.33 -9.81
N LEU A 1143 -46.22 3.18 -10.98
CA LEU A 1143 -46.44 2.03 -11.86
C LEU A 1143 -46.05 0.70 -11.19
N SER A 1144 -45.06 0.73 -10.29
CA SER A 1144 -44.53 -0.44 -9.59
C SER A 1144 -45.34 -0.80 -8.33
N LYS A 1145 -45.80 0.19 -7.55
CA LYS A 1145 -46.63 0.01 -6.35
C LYS A 1145 -47.75 1.05 -6.32
N PRO A 1146 -48.98 0.70 -6.76
CA PRO A 1146 -50.12 1.61 -6.65
C PRO A 1146 -50.45 1.85 -5.17
N SER A 1147 -50.65 3.11 -4.76
CA SER A 1147 -51.10 3.41 -3.40
C SER A 1147 -52.61 3.20 -3.29
N SER A 1148 -53.06 2.32 -2.39
CA SER A 1148 -54.49 2.06 -2.15
C SER A 1148 -55.24 3.22 -1.51
N GLU A 1149 -54.53 4.18 -0.90
CA GLU A 1149 -55.08 5.42 -0.36
C GLU A 1149 -54.69 6.61 -1.26
N LEU A 1150 -55.67 7.26 -1.89
CA LEU A 1150 -55.47 8.55 -2.55
C LEU A 1150 -55.19 9.60 -1.48
N LYS A 1151 -53.92 9.79 -1.12
CA LYS A 1151 -53.51 10.77 -0.08
C LYS A 1151 -53.66 12.25 -0.50
N VAL A 1152 -54.17 12.52 -1.70
CA VAL A 1152 -54.34 13.88 -2.25
C VAL A 1152 -55.76 14.02 -2.82
N ALA A 1153 -56.52 15.00 -2.34
CA ALA A 1153 -57.85 15.33 -2.84
C ALA A 1153 -57.75 16.03 -4.22
N ILE A 1154 -57.63 15.25 -5.29
CA ILE A 1154 -57.77 15.74 -6.66
C ILE A 1154 -59.11 15.24 -7.20
N ASP A 1155 -59.90 16.12 -7.78
CA ASP A 1155 -61.14 15.71 -8.46
C ASP A 1155 -60.81 14.79 -9.64
N THR A 1156 -61.26 13.54 -9.53
CA THR A 1156 -60.97 12.50 -10.54
C THR A 1156 -61.80 12.64 -11.80
N ALA A 1157 -62.94 13.35 -11.77
CA ALA A 1157 -63.80 13.52 -12.94
C ALA A 1157 -63.10 14.26 -14.11
N PRO A 1158 -62.45 15.43 -13.92
CA PRO A 1158 -61.73 16.12 -14.99
C PRO A 1158 -60.49 15.36 -15.47
N VAL A 1159 -59.83 14.60 -14.59
CA VAL A 1159 -58.69 13.73 -14.96
C VAL A 1159 -59.12 12.63 -15.91
N LEU A 1160 -60.25 11.96 -15.63
CA LEU A 1160 -60.78 10.91 -16.49
C LEU A 1160 -61.33 11.47 -17.80
N ALA A 1161 -61.92 12.68 -17.80
CA ALA A 1161 -62.33 13.37 -19.01
C ALA A 1161 -61.13 13.69 -19.93
N ALA A 1162 -60.03 14.21 -19.36
CA ALA A 1162 -58.79 14.49 -20.10
C ALA A 1162 -58.10 13.22 -20.62
N LEU A 1163 -58.18 12.09 -19.90
CA LEU A 1163 -57.68 10.82 -20.40
C LEU A 1163 -58.54 10.28 -21.55
N THR A 1164 -59.86 10.42 -21.43
CA THR A 1164 -60.84 9.98 -22.44
C THR A 1164 -60.67 10.74 -23.74
N SER A 1165 -60.34 12.04 -23.71
CA SER A 1165 -60.07 12.81 -24.92
C SER A 1165 -58.78 12.39 -25.63
N VAL A 1166 -57.80 11.82 -24.92
CA VAL A 1166 -56.50 11.39 -25.48
C VAL A 1166 -56.52 9.93 -25.95
N ILE A 1167 -57.19 9.02 -25.21
CA ILE A 1167 -57.15 7.56 -25.45
C ILE A 1167 -58.50 6.99 -25.94
N GLY A 1168 -59.59 7.76 -25.87
CA GLY A 1168 -60.94 7.36 -26.26
C GLY A 1168 -61.80 6.81 -25.11
N ALA A 1169 -63.09 6.58 -25.38
CA ALA A 1169 -64.08 6.13 -24.40
C ALA A 1169 -63.74 4.76 -23.79
N GLY A 1170 -63.85 4.64 -22.47
CA GLY A 1170 -63.58 3.40 -21.74
C GLY A 1170 -63.97 3.49 -20.27
N ASN A 1171 -64.05 2.34 -19.60
CA ASN A 1171 -64.31 2.30 -18.16
C ASN A 1171 -62.98 2.42 -17.41
N TYR A 1172 -62.69 3.61 -16.89
CA TYR A 1172 -61.41 3.97 -16.28
C TYR A 1172 -61.55 4.18 -14.78
N THR A 1173 -60.56 3.72 -14.01
CA THR A 1173 -60.50 3.96 -12.56
C THR A 1173 -59.11 4.48 -12.19
N VAL A 1174 -59.04 5.62 -11.51
CA VAL A 1174 -57.77 6.17 -10.98
C VAL A 1174 -57.28 5.27 -9.84
N VAL A 1175 -56.01 4.86 -9.87
CA VAL A 1175 -55.43 3.86 -8.95
C VAL A 1175 -54.26 4.40 -8.12
N GLY A 1176 -53.77 5.60 -8.44
CA GLY A 1176 -52.65 6.20 -7.75
C GLY A 1176 -52.35 7.59 -8.28
N VAL A 1177 -51.99 8.48 -7.35
CA VAL A 1177 -51.69 9.88 -7.61
C VAL A 1177 -50.51 10.28 -6.75
N THR A 1178 -49.54 10.99 -7.33
CA THR A 1178 -48.45 11.63 -6.59
C THR A 1178 -48.33 13.06 -7.08
N LYS A 1179 -48.56 14.03 -6.19
CA LYS A 1179 -48.39 15.45 -6.51
C LYS A 1179 -46.90 15.79 -6.59
N ALA A 1180 -46.52 16.65 -7.52
CA ALA A 1180 -45.18 17.22 -7.57
C ALA A 1180 -44.93 18.08 -6.32
N PRO A 1181 -43.69 18.15 -5.80
CA PRO A 1181 -43.40 18.82 -4.53
C PRO A 1181 -43.71 20.32 -4.51
N GLU A 1182 -43.57 20.99 -5.66
CA GLU A 1182 -43.54 22.46 -5.77
C GLU A 1182 -44.40 22.99 -6.94
N SER A 1183 -45.22 22.14 -7.57
CA SER A 1183 -46.07 22.51 -8.70
C SER A 1183 -47.45 21.88 -8.59
N ASP A 1184 -48.39 22.38 -9.40
CA ASP A 1184 -49.73 21.79 -9.54
C ASP A 1184 -49.77 20.63 -10.55
N SER A 1185 -48.62 20.06 -10.88
CA SER A 1185 -48.54 18.83 -11.65
C SER A 1185 -48.67 17.61 -10.74
N ALA A 1186 -49.30 16.55 -11.22
CA ALA A 1186 -49.40 15.27 -10.53
C ALA A 1186 -49.12 14.11 -11.49
N ALA A 1187 -48.36 13.12 -11.04
CA ALA A 1187 -48.23 11.85 -11.74
C ALA A 1187 -49.44 11.00 -11.38
N ILE A 1188 -50.16 10.53 -12.39
CA ILE A 1188 -51.41 9.80 -12.22
C ILE A 1188 -51.31 8.47 -12.96
N ILE A 1189 -51.78 7.41 -12.31
CA ILE A 1189 -52.01 6.11 -12.94
C ILE A 1189 -53.49 5.76 -12.96
N VAL A 1190 -53.96 5.26 -14.10
CA VAL A 1190 -55.36 4.90 -14.36
C VAL A 1190 -55.44 3.51 -14.96
N ASP A 1191 -56.31 2.67 -14.42
CA ASP A 1191 -56.59 1.33 -14.94
C ASP A 1191 -57.84 1.36 -15.82
N SER A 1192 -57.76 0.76 -17.00
CA SER A 1192 -58.92 0.47 -17.85
C SER A 1192 -59.48 -0.91 -17.53
N LYS A 1193 -60.80 -1.05 -17.32
CA LYS A 1193 -61.46 -2.32 -16.98
C LYS A 1193 -62.30 -2.86 -18.15
N LYS A 1194 -62.41 -4.19 -18.27
CA LYS A 1194 -63.41 -4.86 -19.13
C LYS A 1194 -64.80 -4.83 -18.46
N ILE A 1195 -65.85 -5.12 -19.23
CA ILE A 1195 -67.25 -5.23 -18.78
C ILE A 1195 -67.41 -6.16 -17.55
N PHE A 1196 -66.49 -7.12 -17.33
CA PHE A 1196 -66.45 -8.04 -16.18
C PHE A 1196 -65.47 -7.66 -15.06
N GLY A 1197 -65.02 -6.39 -14.97
CA GLY A 1197 -64.22 -5.89 -13.83
C GLY A 1197 -62.72 -6.18 -13.82
N LEU A 1198 -62.22 -7.02 -14.73
CA LEU A 1198 -60.77 -7.29 -14.88
C LEU A 1198 -60.02 -6.11 -15.54
N VAL A 1199 -58.89 -5.71 -14.95
CA VAL A 1199 -58.00 -4.65 -15.48
C VAL A 1199 -57.37 -5.11 -16.80
N LYS A 1200 -57.60 -4.34 -17.87
CA LYS A 1200 -57.11 -4.61 -19.23
C LYS A 1200 -55.74 -3.98 -19.46
N ARG A 1201 -55.56 -2.71 -19.10
CA ARG A 1201 -54.32 -1.93 -19.28
C ARG A 1201 -54.19 -0.85 -18.20
N ARG A 1202 -52.95 -0.53 -17.83
CA ARG A 1202 -52.60 0.59 -16.95
C ARG A 1202 -51.95 1.71 -17.74
N HIS A 1203 -52.44 2.92 -17.51
CA HIS A 1203 -52.02 4.14 -18.17
C HIS A 1203 -51.35 5.06 -17.13
N GLY A 1204 -50.15 5.56 -17.43
CA GLY A 1204 -49.42 6.50 -16.57
C GLY A 1204 -49.15 7.81 -17.31
N PHE A 1205 -49.38 8.94 -16.67
CA PHE A 1205 -49.15 10.25 -17.26
C PHE A 1205 -48.93 11.32 -16.19
N VAL A 1206 -48.47 12.49 -16.62
CA VAL A 1206 -48.40 13.69 -15.76
C VAL A 1206 -49.59 14.57 -16.13
N TYR A 1207 -50.29 15.09 -15.13
CA TYR A 1207 -51.50 15.90 -15.26
C TYR A 1207 -51.29 17.25 -14.59
N SER A 1208 -51.67 18.34 -15.27
CA SER A 1208 -51.68 19.69 -14.71
C SER A 1208 -53.04 19.96 -14.10
N VAL A 1209 -53.10 20.13 -12.77
CA VAL A 1209 -54.36 20.38 -12.06
C VAL A 1209 -54.95 21.74 -12.44
N ASN A 1210 -54.13 22.77 -12.61
CA ASN A 1210 -54.60 24.11 -12.96
C ASN A 1210 -55.06 24.22 -14.43
N GLU A 1211 -54.35 23.60 -15.36
CA GLU A 1211 -54.71 23.66 -16.79
C GLU A 1211 -55.73 22.59 -17.20
N GLY A 1212 -56.05 21.65 -16.31
CA GLY A 1212 -57.03 20.60 -16.56
C GLY A 1212 -56.61 19.57 -17.64
N LYS A 1213 -55.33 19.51 -18.03
CA LYS A 1213 -54.84 18.72 -19.17
C LYS A 1213 -53.66 17.80 -18.84
N ILE A 1214 -53.49 16.76 -19.66
CA ILE A 1214 -52.34 15.86 -19.59
C ILE A 1214 -51.10 16.54 -20.18
N LEU A 1215 -50.02 16.55 -19.41
CA LEU A 1215 -48.71 17.04 -19.82
C LEU A 1215 -47.94 15.88 -20.48
N GLY A 1216 -47.71 15.99 -21.79
CA GLY A 1216 -46.91 15.03 -22.56
C GLY A 1216 -47.68 13.77 -22.99
N LYS A 1217 -46.94 12.72 -23.33
CA LYS A 1217 -47.49 11.44 -23.82
C LYS A 1217 -47.98 10.59 -22.66
N VAL A 1218 -49.13 9.94 -22.85
CA VAL A 1218 -49.61 8.91 -21.93
C VAL A 1218 -48.89 7.60 -22.19
N THR A 1219 -48.23 7.05 -21.18
CA THR A 1219 -47.61 5.73 -21.29
C THR A 1219 -48.63 4.65 -20.95
N THR A 1220 -48.66 3.56 -21.71
CA THR A 1220 -49.64 2.47 -21.55
C THR A 1220 -48.93 1.13 -21.52
N GLY A 1221 -49.34 0.26 -20.60
CA GLY A 1221 -48.76 -1.08 -20.46
C GLY A 1221 -49.75 -2.10 -19.89
N LYS A 1222 -49.35 -3.38 -19.90
CA LYS A 1222 -50.10 -4.47 -19.28
C LYS A 1222 -49.51 -4.77 -17.90
N LEU A 1223 -50.36 -5.10 -16.93
CA LEU A 1223 -49.92 -5.72 -15.69
C LEU A 1223 -49.81 -7.24 -15.91
N SER A 1224 -48.63 -7.80 -15.71
CA SER A 1224 -48.39 -9.25 -15.66
C SER A 1224 -47.72 -9.56 -14.32
N ASN A 1225 -48.34 -10.42 -13.50
CA ASN A 1225 -47.84 -10.81 -12.16
C ASN A 1225 -47.48 -9.62 -11.25
N GLY A 1226 -48.28 -8.54 -11.28
CA GLY A 1226 -48.04 -7.35 -10.45
C GLY A 1226 -46.97 -6.38 -10.98
N VAL A 1227 -46.30 -6.71 -12.09
CA VAL A 1227 -45.29 -5.85 -12.71
C VAL A 1227 -45.87 -5.18 -13.97
N TRP A 1228 -45.71 -3.87 -14.07
CA TRP A 1228 -46.09 -3.11 -15.25
C TRP A 1228 -45.05 -3.31 -16.36
N VAL A 1229 -45.49 -3.79 -17.53
CA VAL A 1229 -44.64 -3.93 -18.71
C VAL A 1229 -45.15 -2.99 -19.79
N ARG A 1230 -44.26 -2.10 -20.25
CA ARG A 1230 -44.53 -1.18 -21.36
C ARG A 1230 -44.73 -1.98 -22.64
N ASN A 1231 -45.84 -1.75 -23.35
CA ASN A 1231 -45.89 -2.13 -24.75
C ASN A 1231 -45.00 -1.15 -25.51
N ILE A 1232 -43.92 -1.65 -26.13
CA ILE A 1232 -43.10 -0.86 -27.05
C ILE A 1232 -43.98 -0.44 -28.24
#